data_AF-A0A0P7V1E9-F1
#
_entry.id   AF-A0A0P7V1E9-F1
#
_cell.length_a   1.000
_cell.length_b   1.000
_cell.length_c   1.000
_cell.angle_alpha   90.00
_cell.angle_beta   90.00
_cell.angle_gamma   90.00
#
_symmetry.space_group_name_H-M   'P 1'
#
loop_
_entity.id
_entity.type
_entity.pdbx_description
1 polymer ?
#
loop_
_entity_poly.entity_id
_entity_poly.type
_entity_poly.pdbx_seq_one_letter_code
_entity_poly.pdbx_strand_id
1 'polypeptide(L)'
;MYERAVIIIMSSAESNGLLRDLPRDTWMSHLPRALWDLPLCNLAIPGSHNTVTYCLDKNDRSPVDLTQPDVLQKLDKYMKPLIRPFVYKWAITQESTVKEQLDCGVRYCDLRIAHRPNDNTSDLYFYHGVYTTVTVEAVLKEIREWLDSHPREVVILSFSHFQGLGPELHNHLVETIKNVFATKLCPKTETVTLRNLWHLGYQVIVSYEHNIKNCHNELWSHIPYWWANKCKAEALIEEFERRRRQSSRPGGFFVTGINLTEDLKYICSHPTESLKDLVMSTYPVLLEWVEGLYPGSNPGSVNIIAGDFVTESQLLPEELCALPLSTLAIPGSHDTMTYCLDLQSPVLPSQPLILRLLDRAVPCITRPCLYKWGSTQVACLPLRSAVRFRVQNISEQLDAGIRYFDLRVAHKDSDSGCTLYFAHGIYTLTTVMDALEEVSCWLKCHVKEVVILACSMFDGLKSDEHEQLIRFIANLFGKKMCPKEVTNGLLTAVLGQKDAVDRASSPVTPSLKSMWEKGYQVIVSYDDAAGSVSENLWPKIPYWWANEVDPLKVIRFLEEQKQIGRPEGFFVAGLNLTEDTKYILTHPGQSLNHLTLQSYATFLRWVEKQSPGPGKSCLNIICGDFVGAACGNETVPATNSFASAVIALNGKLLERLPPLADWMSRLPEELWDVALNHLAIPGSHDAMSYCLDVSSPLVRSESNAFRLLDTFFYFLTRPVIYRWATTQENDLVHQLDAGIRYFDLRIARRPHDPSDNIYFKHVIYTSFTVLETLKEVATWLKAHPKEVVILACRHFEGLSDELHETFIHSLKMVFGSKLCPRNERLLTLRSLWASGYQVLLSYDDQAAEKHPELWPPIPYLWANQRSAEHLLQYLERQKRMGRPEGFFVSGLNLTADRLFITLHPGQSLRTLTMQNAQQLMDWLQDQRPGPDSTSLNIVGGDFVGLVHFCPLVIALNKKLVQPRTEKH
;
A
#
# COMPACT_ATOMS: atom_id res chain seq x y z
N MET A 1 5.92 -6.48 4.10
CA MET A 1 4.59 -7.15 4.02
C MET A 1 4.68 -8.66 3.77
N TYR A 2 5.43 -9.21 2.78
CA TYR A 2 6.02 -10.57 2.91
C TYR A 2 7.12 -10.61 4.00
N GLU A 3 7.62 -9.44 4.41
CA GLU A 3 8.59 -9.22 5.50
C GLU A 3 8.27 -9.84 6.86
N ARG A 4 6.99 -10.02 7.22
CA ARG A 4 6.62 -10.64 8.51
C ARG A 4 6.44 -12.15 8.36
N ALA A 5 5.75 -12.60 7.32
CA ALA A 5 5.53 -14.02 7.05
C ALA A 5 6.81 -14.80 6.67
N VAL A 6 7.71 -14.23 5.85
CA VAL A 6 8.83 -14.98 5.23
C VAL A 6 9.91 -15.39 6.22
N ILE A 7 9.98 -14.73 7.38
CA ILE A 7 11.07 -14.98 8.33
C ILE A 7 10.62 -15.28 9.76
N ILE A 8 9.31 -15.20 10.04
CA ILE A 8 8.77 -15.65 11.33
C ILE A 8 8.68 -17.19 11.39
N ILE A 9 8.54 -17.86 10.25
CA ILE A 9 8.43 -19.31 10.16
C ILE A 9 9.81 -19.99 10.27
N MET A 10 10.74 -19.44 11.04
CA MET A 10 12.01 -20.09 11.43
C MET A 10 12.25 -20.07 12.94
N SER A 11 11.28 -19.56 13.72
CA SER A 11 11.37 -19.43 15.17
C SER A 11 11.02 -20.76 15.87
N SER A 12 12.03 -21.47 16.38
CA SER A 12 11.88 -22.08 17.70
C SER A 12 11.99 -20.96 18.75
N ALA A 13 11.30 -21.14 19.87
CA ALA A 13 10.94 -20.13 20.88
C ALA A 13 12.11 -19.34 21.55
N GLU A 14 13.35 -19.46 21.08
CA GLU A 14 14.54 -18.85 21.69
C GLU A 14 15.32 -17.86 20.78
N SER A 15 14.90 -17.59 19.52
CA SER A 15 15.72 -16.81 18.56
C SER A 15 15.00 -15.62 17.88
N ASN A 16 14.14 -14.91 18.61
CA ASN A 16 13.14 -13.93 18.12
C ASN A 16 13.63 -12.63 17.43
N GLY A 17 14.91 -12.50 17.03
CA GLY A 17 15.43 -11.26 16.42
C GLY A 17 16.26 -11.45 15.15
N LEU A 18 17.20 -12.40 15.14
CA LEU A 18 18.30 -12.43 14.17
C LEU A 18 17.89 -12.82 12.74
N LEU A 19 16.74 -13.45 12.56
CA LEU A 19 16.31 -13.98 11.28
C LEU A 19 15.59 -12.90 10.45
N ARG A 20 14.89 -11.92 11.05
CA ARG A 20 13.98 -11.01 10.33
C ARG A 20 14.66 -10.02 9.35
N ASP A 21 15.98 -9.86 9.43
CA ASP A 21 16.75 -8.86 8.66
C ASP A 21 17.71 -9.47 7.62
N LEU A 22 17.43 -10.70 7.17
CA LEU A 22 18.26 -11.35 6.16
C LEU A 22 18.08 -10.65 4.79
N PRO A 23 19.18 -10.39 4.04
CA PRO A 23 19.06 -9.89 2.68
C PRO A 23 18.25 -10.89 1.83
N ARG A 24 17.23 -10.39 1.14
CA ARG A 24 16.19 -11.22 0.50
C ARG A 24 16.72 -12.02 -0.69
N ASP A 25 17.62 -11.43 -1.44
CA ASP A 25 18.32 -12.07 -2.56
C ASP A 25 19.28 -13.19 -2.10
N THR A 26 19.71 -13.20 -0.83
CA THR A 26 20.75 -14.12 -0.31
C THR A 26 20.40 -14.76 1.04
N TRP A 27 19.11 -14.89 1.37
CA TRP A 27 18.69 -15.26 2.73
C TRP A 27 19.12 -16.67 3.14
N MET A 28 19.14 -17.65 2.22
CA MET A 28 19.53 -19.03 2.54
C MET A 28 20.99 -19.09 3.00
N SER A 29 21.86 -18.29 2.39
CA SER A 29 23.27 -18.20 2.75
C SER A 29 23.55 -17.55 4.10
N HIS A 30 22.61 -16.73 4.58
CA HIS A 30 22.70 -15.97 5.82
C HIS A 30 21.96 -16.63 7.00
N LEU A 31 21.29 -17.77 6.76
CA LEU A 31 20.67 -18.55 7.84
C LEU A 31 21.71 -18.94 8.92
N PRO A 32 21.30 -19.08 10.19
CA PRO A 32 22.13 -19.67 11.23
C PRO A 32 22.66 -21.04 10.83
N ARG A 33 23.92 -21.34 11.17
CA ARG A 33 24.59 -22.59 10.80
C ARG A 33 23.82 -23.85 11.19
N ALA A 34 23.10 -23.81 12.30
CA ALA A 34 22.26 -24.92 12.76
C ALA A 34 21.14 -25.28 11.78
N LEU A 35 20.65 -24.31 10.99
CA LEU A 35 19.59 -24.51 10.01
C LEU A 35 20.13 -25.03 8.67
N TRP A 36 21.44 -24.92 8.41
CA TRP A 36 22.05 -25.42 7.17
C TRP A 36 22.04 -26.95 7.09
N ASP A 37 22.00 -27.61 8.25
CA ASP A 37 22.02 -29.06 8.40
C ASP A 37 20.60 -29.65 8.53
N LEU A 38 19.57 -28.80 8.59
CA LEU A 38 18.19 -29.26 8.57
C LEU A 38 17.79 -29.68 7.14
N PRO A 39 16.97 -30.73 6.99
CA PRO A 39 16.34 -31.03 5.72
C PRO A 39 15.58 -29.81 5.18
N LEU A 40 15.76 -29.46 3.90
CA LEU A 40 15.08 -28.33 3.26
C LEU A 40 13.56 -28.44 3.36
N CYS A 41 13.02 -29.66 3.36
CA CYS A 41 11.59 -29.88 3.57
C CYS A 41 11.13 -29.46 4.99
N ASN A 42 12.02 -29.30 5.95
CA ASN A 42 11.70 -28.80 7.29
C ASN A 42 11.90 -27.29 7.45
N LEU A 43 12.39 -26.60 6.42
CA LEU A 43 12.50 -25.14 6.41
C LEU A 43 11.22 -24.53 5.86
N ALA A 44 10.92 -23.29 6.26
CA ALA A 44 9.95 -22.48 5.55
C ALA A 44 10.57 -21.90 4.29
N ILE A 45 9.88 -22.02 3.15
CA ILE A 45 10.38 -21.57 1.86
C ILE A 45 9.29 -20.74 1.17
N PRO A 46 9.55 -19.45 0.86
CA PRO A 46 8.60 -18.64 0.09
C PRO A 46 8.54 -19.10 -1.37
N GLY A 47 7.33 -19.13 -1.91
CA GLY A 47 7.05 -19.54 -3.28
C GLY A 47 6.13 -18.58 -4.02
N SER A 48 6.19 -18.64 -5.35
CA SER A 48 5.30 -17.93 -6.26
C SER A 48 4.37 -18.91 -6.96
N HIS A 49 3.06 -18.65 -6.90
CA HIS A 49 2.06 -19.37 -7.67
C HIS A 49 2.02 -18.82 -9.10
N ASN A 50 2.00 -19.72 -10.10
CA ASN A 50 2.01 -19.36 -11.52
C ASN A 50 3.07 -18.29 -11.84
N THR A 51 4.33 -18.60 -11.53
CA THR A 51 5.47 -17.65 -11.42
C THR A 51 5.62 -16.71 -12.61
N VAL A 52 5.31 -17.17 -13.83
CA VAL A 52 5.68 -16.50 -15.09
C VAL A 52 4.48 -15.77 -15.74
N THR A 53 3.45 -15.40 -14.96
CA THR A 53 2.28 -14.69 -15.51
C THR A 53 2.50 -13.20 -15.77
N TYR A 54 3.64 -12.62 -15.37
CA TYR A 54 4.00 -11.21 -15.62
C TYR A 54 4.12 -10.88 -17.12
N CYS A 55 4.43 -11.87 -17.95
CA CYS A 55 4.65 -11.73 -19.38
C CYS A 55 3.64 -12.52 -20.23
N LEU A 56 2.40 -12.67 -19.77
CA LEU A 56 1.31 -13.21 -20.60
C LEU A 56 1.13 -12.36 -21.87
N ASP A 57 0.96 -13.01 -23.03
CA ASP A 57 0.82 -12.35 -24.32
C ASP A 57 -0.52 -11.62 -24.40
N LYS A 58 -0.45 -10.28 -24.34
CA LYS A 58 -1.60 -9.39 -24.40
C LYS A 58 -2.10 -9.15 -25.82
N ASN A 59 -1.39 -9.63 -26.85
CA ASN A 59 -1.78 -9.43 -28.25
C ASN A 59 -2.84 -10.46 -28.68
N ASP A 60 -3.76 -10.04 -29.56
CA ASP A 60 -4.89 -10.85 -30.09
C ASP A 60 -4.48 -12.13 -30.86
N ARG A 61 -3.18 -12.38 -31.01
CA ARG A 61 -2.59 -13.50 -31.75
C ARG A 61 -2.44 -14.77 -30.91
N SER A 62 -2.22 -14.67 -29.61
CA SER A 62 -2.05 -15.82 -28.72
C SER A 62 -3.41 -16.46 -28.42
N PRO A 63 -3.64 -17.77 -28.62
CA PRO A 63 -4.92 -18.40 -28.30
C PRO A 63 -5.20 -18.41 -26.80
N VAL A 64 -6.48 -18.47 -26.41
CA VAL A 64 -6.86 -18.82 -25.03
C VAL A 64 -6.41 -20.26 -24.75
N ASP A 65 -5.95 -20.52 -23.53
CA ASP A 65 -5.49 -21.86 -23.16
C ASP A 65 -6.64 -22.89 -23.20
N LEU A 66 -6.30 -24.16 -23.40
CA LEU A 66 -7.30 -25.22 -23.64
C LEU A 66 -8.03 -25.67 -22.37
N THR A 67 -7.58 -25.24 -21.19
CA THR A 67 -8.22 -25.56 -19.90
C THR A 67 -9.38 -24.62 -19.57
N GLN A 68 -9.53 -23.53 -20.32
CA GLN A 68 -10.67 -22.61 -20.17
C GLN A 68 -11.99 -23.23 -20.64
N PRO A 69 -13.14 -22.83 -20.08
CA PRO A 69 -14.45 -23.36 -20.51
C PRO A 69 -14.70 -23.16 -22.01
N ASP A 70 -15.35 -24.13 -22.66
CA ASP A 70 -15.71 -24.08 -24.09
C ASP A 70 -16.42 -22.79 -24.50
N VAL A 71 -17.22 -22.24 -23.58
CA VAL A 71 -17.92 -20.97 -23.78
C VAL A 71 -16.91 -19.82 -23.88
N LEU A 72 -15.90 -19.77 -23.01
CA LEU A 72 -14.86 -18.75 -23.05
C LEU A 72 -13.98 -18.89 -24.30
N GLN A 73 -13.64 -20.11 -24.71
CA GLN A 73 -12.89 -20.37 -25.95
C GLN A 73 -13.69 -19.94 -27.21
N LYS A 74 -15.01 -20.19 -27.24
CA LYS A 74 -15.89 -19.74 -28.33
C LYS A 74 -16.09 -18.22 -28.31
N LEU A 75 -16.29 -17.61 -27.15
CA LEU A 75 -16.45 -16.16 -27.01
C LEU A 75 -15.18 -15.42 -27.42
N ASP A 76 -14.00 -15.94 -27.05
CA ASP A 76 -12.72 -15.42 -27.50
C ASP A 76 -12.63 -15.40 -29.02
N LYS A 77 -13.05 -16.48 -29.69
CA LYS A 77 -12.99 -16.57 -31.16
C LYS A 77 -13.75 -15.45 -31.88
N TYR A 78 -14.85 -14.95 -31.32
CA TYR A 78 -15.73 -13.97 -31.96
C TYR A 78 -15.70 -12.57 -31.34
N MET A 79 -15.19 -12.40 -30.10
CA MET A 79 -15.22 -11.15 -29.33
C MET A 79 -13.90 -10.83 -28.60
N LYS A 80 -12.75 -11.13 -29.22
CA LYS A 80 -11.40 -10.90 -28.66
C LYS A 80 -11.23 -9.54 -27.95
N PRO A 81 -11.58 -8.39 -28.57
CA PRO A 81 -11.29 -7.08 -27.95
C PRO A 81 -12.07 -6.83 -26.66
N LEU A 82 -13.20 -7.51 -26.46
CA LEU A 82 -14.03 -7.38 -25.26
C LEU A 82 -13.62 -8.37 -24.17
N ILE A 83 -13.28 -9.61 -24.53
CA ILE A 83 -13.02 -10.69 -23.55
C ILE A 83 -11.57 -10.67 -23.05
N ARG A 84 -10.61 -10.33 -23.91
CA ARG A 84 -9.18 -10.39 -23.56
C ARG A 84 -8.76 -9.48 -22.41
N PRO A 85 -9.22 -8.22 -22.32
CA PRO A 85 -8.93 -7.38 -21.16
C PRO A 85 -9.39 -8.00 -19.83
N PHE A 86 -10.51 -8.74 -19.84
CA PHE A 86 -10.99 -9.45 -18.65
C PHE A 86 -10.14 -10.69 -18.36
N VAL A 87 -9.82 -11.50 -19.38
CA VAL A 87 -8.96 -12.68 -19.19
C VAL A 87 -7.61 -12.26 -18.59
N TYR A 88 -6.97 -11.19 -19.09
CA TYR A 88 -5.68 -10.74 -18.55
C TYR A 88 -5.78 -10.27 -17.10
N LYS A 89 -6.85 -9.56 -16.73
CA LYS A 89 -7.06 -9.06 -15.35
C LYS A 89 -7.14 -10.18 -14.32
N TRP A 90 -7.64 -11.35 -14.70
CA TRP A 90 -7.84 -12.49 -13.80
C TRP A 90 -6.79 -13.59 -14.00
N ALA A 91 -6.07 -13.58 -15.12
CA ALA A 91 -5.00 -14.53 -15.41
C ALA A 91 -3.64 -14.14 -14.82
N ILE A 92 -3.37 -12.85 -14.61
CA ILE A 92 -2.09 -12.40 -14.07
C ILE A 92 -2.06 -12.65 -12.57
N THR A 93 -1.11 -13.48 -12.12
CA THR A 93 -0.86 -13.77 -10.70
C THR A 93 0.42 -13.13 -10.20
N GLN A 94 1.34 -12.74 -11.08
CA GLN A 94 2.58 -12.03 -10.74
C GLN A 94 2.77 -10.87 -11.73
N GLU A 95 3.16 -9.70 -11.25
CA GLU A 95 3.50 -8.56 -12.11
C GLU A 95 5.01 -8.35 -12.26
N SER A 96 5.79 -8.89 -11.33
CA SER A 96 7.25 -8.84 -11.34
C SER A 96 7.86 -10.01 -12.11
N THR A 97 9.01 -9.76 -12.73
CA THR A 97 9.82 -10.76 -13.43
C THR A 97 10.30 -11.87 -12.49
N VAL A 98 10.72 -13.02 -13.04
CA VAL A 98 11.23 -14.11 -12.19
C VAL A 98 12.46 -13.67 -11.40
N LYS A 99 13.33 -12.84 -11.98
CA LYS A 99 14.48 -12.27 -11.27
C LYS A 99 14.07 -11.40 -10.08
N GLU A 100 13.15 -10.46 -10.28
CA GLU A 100 12.65 -9.60 -9.20
C GLU A 100 11.96 -10.41 -8.09
N GLN A 101 11.25 -11.49 -8.44
CA GLN A 101 10.67 -12.41 -7.46
C GLN A 101 11.76 -13.12 -6.63
N LEU A 102 12.84 -13.59 -7.27
CA LEU A 102 14.00 -14.18 -6.58
C LEU A 102 14.72 -13.16 -5.68
N ASP A 103 14.88 -11.92 -6.16
CA ASP A 103 15.45 -10.80 -5.38
C ASP A 103 14.58 -10.48 -4.15
N CYS A 104 13.26 -10.66 -4.25
CA CYS A 104 12.32 -10.52 -3.14
C CYS A 104 12.28 -11.72 -2.19
N GLY A 105 13.07 -12.76 -2.45
CA GLY A 105 13.28 -13.91 -1.56
C GLY A 105 12.59 -15.21 -1.98
N VAL A 106 11.81 -15.23 -3.06
CA VAL A 106 11.17 -16.44 -3.59
C VAL A 106 12.22 -17.51 -3.90
N ARG A 107 11.96 -18.76 -3.50
CA ARG A 107 12.84 -19.91 -3.80
C ARG A 107 12.08 -21.14 -4.30
N TYR A 108 10.76 -21.06 -4.39
CA TYR A 108 9.92 -22.04 -5.07
C TYR A 108 9.14 -21.39 -6.20
N CYS A 109 9.26 -21.92 -7.41
CA CYS A 109 8.54 -21.44 -8.58
C CYS A 109 7.57 -22.51 -9.08
N ASP A 110 6.26 -22.21 -9.05
CA ASP A 110 5.25 -23.02 -9.73
C ASP A 110 5.23 -22.68 -11.23
N LEU A 111 5.50 -23.68 -12.09
CA LEU A 111 5.70 -23.55 -13.52
C LEU A 111 4.75 -24.47 -14.30
N ARG A 112 3.71 -23.89 -14.88
CA ARG A 112 2.79 -24.58 -15.80
C ARG A 112 3.30 -24.48 -17.22
N ILE A 113 3.44 -25.61 -17.92
CA ILE A 113 4.08 -25.67 -19.23
C ILE A 113 3.10 -26.10 -20.31
N ALA A 114 3.14 -25.40 -21.45
CA ALA A 114 2.34 -25.75 -22.61
C ALA A 114 3.12 -25.63 -23.92
N HIS A 115 2.71 -26.44 -24.90
CA HIS A 115 3.02 -26.22 -26.31
C HIS A 115 1.85 -25.47 -26.96
N ARG A 116 2.15 -24.41 -27.72
CA ARG A 116 1.11 -23.55 -28.31
C ARG A 116 0.39 -24.28 -29.45
N PRO A 117 -0.95 -24.19 -29.53
CA PRO A 117 -1.70 -24.72 -30.67
C PRO A 117 -1.24 -24.06 -31.99
N ASN A 118 -0.95 -24.87 -33.01
CA ASN A 118 -0.46 -24.46 -34.34
C ASN A 118 0.97 -23.89 -34.38
N ASP A 119 1.75 -24.07 -33.31
CA ASP A 119 3.19 -23.82 -33.35
C ASP A 119 3.91 -25.02 -33.98
N ASN A 120 4.62 -24.80 -35.08
CA ASN A 120 5.39 -25.83 -35.77
C ASN A 120 6.82 -25.99 -35.20
N THR A 121 7.18 -25.18 -34.20
CA THR A 121 8.45 -25.26 -33.50
C THR A 121 8.35 -26.21 -32.30
N SER A 122 9.49 -26.53 -31.69
CA SER A 122 9.57 -27.23 -30.41
C SER A 122 9.51 -26.29 -29.20
N ASP A 123 9.23 -24.99 -29.43
CA ASP A 123 9.23 -23.99 -28.37
C ASP A 123 8.11 -24.26 -27.36
N LEU A 124 8.47 -24.20 -26.08
CA LEU A 124 7.55 -24.36 -24.96
C LEU A 124 7.34 -23.03 -24.26
N TYR A 125 6.13 -22.82 -23.75
CA TYR A 125 5.69 -21.58 -23.13
C TYR A 125 5.06 -21.87 -21.77
N PHE A 126 4.93 -20.83 -20.94
CA PHE A 126 4.09 -20.90 -19.76
C PHE A 126 2.68 -20.43 -20.09
N TYR A 127 1.70 -20.81 -19.27
CA TYR A 127 0.33 -20.40 -19.49
C TYR A 127 -0.49 -20.27 -18.21
N HIS A 128 -1.46 -19.36 -18.27
CA HIS A 128 -2.58 -19.22 -17.35
C HIS A 128 -3.60 -18.30 -18.02
N GLY A 129 -4.76 -18.81 -18.43
CA GLY A 129 -5.71 -18.10 -19.31
C GLY A 129 -5.23 -17.99 -20.76
N VAL A 130 -3.99 -17.55 -20.96
CA VAL A 130 -3.29 -17.38 -22.24
C VAL A 130 -1.82 -17.79 -22.09
N TYR A 131 -1.04 -17.77 -23.18
CA TYR A 131 0.38 -18.16 -23.19
C TYR A 131 1.31 -16.96 -22.98
N THR A 132 2.48 -17.19 -22.40
CA THR A 132 3.54 -16.16 -22.23
C THR A 132 4.19 -15.75 -23.55
N THR A 133 4.69 -14.53 -23.64
CA THR A 133 5.47 -14.05 -24.80
C THR A 133 6.88 -14.65 -24.87
N VAL A 134 7.43 -15.02 -23.72
CA VAL A 134 8.76 -15.64 -23.58
C VAL A 134 8.66 -17.16 -23.49
N THR A 135 9.69 -17.85 -23.97
CA THR A 135 9.79 -19.31 -23.92
C THR A 135 10.26 -19.80 -22.56
N VAL A 136 10.03 -21.09 -22.27
CA VAL A 136 10.53 -21.76 -21.07
C VAL A 136 12.05 -21.66 -20.99
N GLU A 137 12.76 -21.94 -22.09
CA GLU A 137 14.22 -21.87 -22.12
C GLU A 137 14.76 -20.50 -21.70
N ALA A 138 14.15 -19.40 -22.17
CA ALA A 138 14.57 -18.04 -21.84
C ALA A 138 14.49 -17.76 -20.33
N VAL A 139 13.39 -18.16 -19.69
CA VAL A 139 13.18 -17.98 -18.25
C VAL A 139 14.12 -18.87 -17.43
N LEU A 140 14.39 -20.11 -17.89
CA LEU A 140 15.37 -20.96 -17.22
C LEU A 140 16.79 -20.38 -17.30
N LYS A 141 17.15 -19.74 -18.43
CA LYS A 141 18.43 -19.02 -18.56
C LYS A 141 18.50 -17.80 -17.63
N GLU A 142 17.42 -17.04 -17.48
CA GLU A 142 17.34 -15.92 -16.53
C GLU A 142 17.56 -16.40 -15.08
N ILE A 143 16.90 -17.49 -14.67
CA ILE A 143 17.11 -18.11 -13.36
C ILE A 143 18.57 -18.58 -13.21
N ARG A 144 19.13 -19.18 -14.26
CA ARG A 144 20.53 -19.63 -14.27
C ARG A 144 21.51 -18.47 -14.06
N GLU A 145 21.32 -17.37 -14.78
CA GLU A 145 22.14 -16.16 -14.63
C GLU A 145 22.07 -15.60 -13.21
N TRP A 146 20.86 -15.58 -12.63
CA TRP A 146 20.68 -15.18 -11.24
C TRP A 146 21.40 -16.12 -10.26
N LEU A 147 21.33 -17.44 -10.47
CA LEU A 147 22.04 -18.42 -9.64
C LEU A 147 23.56 -18.33 -9.76
N ASP A 148 24.09 -17.86 -10.90
CA ASP A 148 25.51 -17.62 -11.10
C ASP A 148 26.03 -16.43 -10.28
N SER A 149 25.20 -15.40 -10.04
CA SER A 149 25.51 -14.33 -9.09
C SER A 149 25.22 -14.68 -7.63
N HIS A 150 24.43 -15.74 -7.36
CA HIS A 150 23.98 -16.14 -6.03
C HIS A 150 24.39 -17.59 -5.67
N PRO A 151 25.70 -17.89 -5.51
CA PRO A 151 26.23 -19.27 -5.45
C PRO A 151 25.78 -20.11 -4.24
N ARG A 152 25.15 -19.50 -3.23
CA ARG A 152 24.64 -20.18 -2.02
C ARG A 152 23.11 -20.21 -1.95
N GLU A 153 22.42 -19.74 -2.98
CA GLU A 153 20.98 -19.81 -3.04
C GLU A 153 20.55 -21.04 -3.84
N VAL A 154 19.41 -21.61 -3.44
CA VAL A 154 18.85 -22.84 -4.00
C VAL A 154 17.41 -22.57 -4.43
N VAL A 155 17.07 -22.90 -5.67
CA VAL A 155 15.73 -22.71 -6.23
C VAL A 155 15.08 -24.06 -6.52
N ILE A 156 13.81 -24.18 -6.16
CA ILE A 156 12.94 -25.33 -6.42
C ILE A 156 12.01 -24.95 -7.58
N LEU A 157 12.13 -25.66 -8.70
CA LEU A 157 11.31 -25.45 -9.89
C LEU A 157 10.30 -26.60 -10.00
N SER A 158 9.01 -26.29 -9.95
CA SER A 158 7.94 -27.29 -10.05
C SER A 158 7.28 -27.23 -11.42
N PHE A 159 7.60 -28.20 -12.27
CA PHE A 159 7.02 -28.35 -13.60
C PHE A 159 5.78 -29.25 -13.52
N SER A 160 4.61 -28.66 -13.78
CA SER A 160 3.31 -29.32 -13.60
C SER A 160 2.34 -28.93 -14.72
N HIS A 161 1.14 -29.52 -14.71
CA HIS A 161 0.02 -29.13 -15.58
C HIS A 161 0.42 -29.04 -17.07
N PHE A 162 1.08 -30.07 -17.58
CA PHE A 162 1.57 -30.08 -18.97
C PHE A 162 0.41 -30.09 -19.97
N GLN A 163 0.37 -29.10 -20.86
CA GLN A 163 -0.66 -28.99 -21.89
C GLN A 163 -0.07 -29.11 -23.30
N GLY A 164 -0.50 -30.12 -24.07
CA GLY A 164 -0.06 -30.32 -25.45
C GLY A 164 1.35 -30.88 -25.62
N LEU A 165 1.97 -31.41 -24.56
CA LEU A 165 3.30 -32.02 -24.63
C LEU A 165 3.18 -33.52 -24.98
N GLY A 166 3.64 -33.89 -26.17
CA GLY A 166 3.91 -35.28 -26.52
C GLY A 166 5.22 -35.80 -25.89
N PRO A 167 5.52 -37.11 -26.00
CA PRO A 167 6.76 -37.69 -25.47
C PRO A 167 8.04 -37.01 -25.95
N GLU A 168 8.10 -36.60 -27.23
CA GLU A 168 9.24 -35.88 -27.81
C GLU A 168 9.46 -34.51 -27.17
N LEU A 169 8.39 -33.76 -26.93
CA LEU A 169 8.46 -32.44 -26.27
C LEU A 169 8.81 -32.56 -24.78
N HIS A 170 8.37 -33.64 -24.12
CA HIS A 170 8.85 -33.96 -22.77
C HIS A 170 10.36 -34.21 -22.75
N ASN A 171 10.89 -35.01 -23.69
CA ASN A 171 12.34 -35.22 -23.81
C ASN A 171 13.08 -33.89 -24.08
N HIS A 172 12.56 -33.08 -25.01
CA HIS A 172 13.13 -31.76 -25.33
C HIS A 172 13.19 -30.83 -24.10
N LEU A 173 12.11 -30.76 -23.31
CA LEU A 173 12.09 -29.96 -22.08
C LEU A 173 13.12 -30.47 -21.06
N VAL A 174 13.23 -31.79 -20.89
CA VAL A 174 14.20 -32.38 -19.96
C VAL A 174 15.64 -32.10 -20.41
N GLU A 175 15.94 -32.25 -21.69
CA GLU A 175 17.25 -31.90 -22.26
C GLU A 175 17.56 -30.41 -22.07
N THR A 176 16.57 -29.53 -22.29
CA THR A 176 16.70 -28.09 -22.07
C THR A 176 17.05 -27.77 -20.61
N ILE A 177 16.32 -28.36 -19.64
CA ILE A 177 16.60 -28.21 -18.21
C ILE A 177 18.03 -28.68 -17.88
N LYS A 178 18.44 -29.83 -18.39
CA LYS A 178 19.79 -30.40 -18.20
C LYS A 178 20.87 -29.50 -18.78
N ASN A 179 20.66 -28.96 -19.98
CA ASN A 179 21.64 -28.11 -20.64
C ASN A 179 21.79 -26.75 -19.93
N VAL A 180 20.69 -26.13 -19.51
CA VAL A 180 20.70 -24.80 -18.86
C VAL A 180 21.33 -24.85 -17.47
N PHE A 181 20.94 -25.80 -16.62
CA PHE A 181 21.43 -25.87 -15.25
C PHE A 181 22.68 -26.73 -15.07
N ALA A 182 22.92 -27.68 -15.98
CA ALA A 182 24.10 -28.55 -16.01
C ALA A 182 24.43 -29.12 -14.62
N THR A 183 25.63 -28.80 -14.10
CA THR A 183 26.11 -29.30 -12.80
C THR A 183 25.38 -28.73 -11.58
N LYS A 184 24.52 -27.70 -11.74
CA LYS A 184 23.73 -27.13 -10.65
C LYS A 184 22.51 -27.98 -10.28
N LEU A 185 22.12 -28.97 -11.09
CA LEU A 185 20.96 -29.82 -10.82
C LEU A 185 21.23 -30.82 -9.71
N CYS A 186 20.34 -30.84 -8.72
CA CYS A 186 20.37 -31.81 -7.62
C CYS A 186 19.70 -33.12 -8.05
N PRO A 187 20.42 -34.27 -8.07
CA PRO A 187 19.81 -35.57 -8.29
C PRO A 187 18.93 -35.99 -7.10
N LYS A 188 18.02 -36.95 -7.33
CA LYS A 188 17.21 -37.58 -6.29
C LYS A 188 18.11 -38.11 -5.18
N THR A 189 17.93 -37.58 -3.98
CA THR A 189 18.66 -37.98 -2.79
C THR A 189 17.68 -38.04 -1.61
N GLU A 190 17.96 -38.87 -0.61
CA GLU A 190 17.03 -39.09 0.51
C GLU A 190 16.94 -37.88 1.45
N THR A 191 18.04 -37.14 1.63
CA THR A 191 18.09 -35.96 2.50
C THR A 191 18.82 -34.81 1.84
N VAL A 192 18.09 -33.70 1.65
CA VAL A 192 18.62 -32.47 1.05
C VAL A 192 18.76 -31.43 2.14
N THR A 193 19.98 -30.99 2.41
CA THR A 193 20.29 -29.90 3.34
C THR A 193 21.03 -28.80 2.58
N LEU A 194 20.98 -27.55 3.06
CA LEU A 194 21.67 -26.44 2.40
C LEU A 194 23.18 -26.71 2.35
N ARG A 195 23.74 -27.22 3.44
CA ARG A 195 25.17 -27.58 3.50
C ARG A 195 25.55 -28.60 2.44
N ASN A 196 24.76 -29.67 2.28
CA ASN A 196 25.06 -30.72 1.31
C ASN A 196 24.94 -30.20 -0.13
N LEU A 197 23.91 -29.39 -0.42
CA LEU A 197 23.74 -28.78 -1.74
C LEU A 197 24.92 -27.89 -2.10
N TRP A 198 25.35 -27.00 -1.20
CA TRP A 198 26.50 -26.13 -1.44
C TRP A 198 27.82 -26.90 -1.58
N HIS A 199 28.02 -27.93 -0.77
CA HIS A 199 29.23 -28.76 -0.82
C HIS A 199 29.36 -29.49 -2.16
N LEU A 200 28.24 -29.96 -2.71
CA LEU A 200 28.17 -30.68 -3.98
C LEU A 200 27.99 -29.75 -5.20
N GLY A 201 27.86 -28.44 -4.99
CA GLY A 201 27.67 -27.44 -6.05
C GLY A 201 26.27 -27.41 -6.67
N TYR A 202 25.28 -28.01 -6.00
CA TYR A 202 23.89 -28.02 -6.45
C TYR A 202 23.14 -26.75 -6.01
N GLN A 203 22.33 -26.21 -6.90
CA GLN A 203 21.50 -25.03 -6.66
C GLN A 203 20.06 -25.18 -7.17
N VAL A 204 19.73 -26.23 -7.91
CA VAL A 204 18.40 -26.38 -8.52
C VAL A 204 17.80 -27.74 -8.22
N ILE A 205 16.59 -27.76 -7.69
CA ILE A 205 15.77 -28.96 -7.51
C ILE A 205 14.61 -28.88 -8.49
N VAL A 206 14.43 -29.91 -9.32
CA VAL A 206 13.39 -29.93 -10.35
C VAL A 206 12.33 -30.97 -10.00
N SER A 207 11.14 -30.54 -9.63
CA SER A 207 9.95 -31.39 -9.51
C SER A 207 9.26 -31.50 -10.86
N TYR A 208 8.87 -32.71 -11.26
CA TYR A 208 8.29 -32.96 -12.59
C TYR A 208 7.06 -33.88 -12.51
N GLU A 209 5.89 -33.41 -12.95
CA GLU A 209 4.60 -34.12 -12.87
C GLU A 209 4.34 -35.08 -14.06
N HIS A 210 5.32 -35.91 -14.42
CA HIS A 210 5.15 -36.90 -15.50
C HIS A 210 6.02 -38.13 -15.28
N ASN A 211 5.64 -39.28 -15.84
CA ASN A 211 6.36 -40.55 -15.63
C ASN A 211 7.78 -40.58 -16.19
N ILE A 212 8.11 -39.66 -17.12
CA ILE A 212 9.48 -39.49 -17.65
C ILE A 212 10.53 -39.25 -16.55
N LYS A 213 10.12 -38.70 -15.40
CA LYS A 213 10.99 -38.54 -14.23
C LYS A 213 11.59 -39.86 -13.74
N ASN A 214 10.94 -40.99 -13.98
CA ASN A 214 11.46 -42.30 -13.57
C ASN A 214 12.69 -42.72 -14.40
N CYS A 215 12.88 -42.11 -15.57
CA CYS A 215 14.01 -42.34 -16.47
C CYS A 215 15.20 -41.39 -16.22
N HIS A 216 15.03 -40.36 -15.37
CA HIS A 216 16.05 -39.36 -15.10
C HIS A 216 16.27 -39.17 -13.61
N ASN A 217 17.52 -39.31 -13.17
CA ASN A 217 17.89 -39.19 -11.76
C ASN A 217 17.80 -37.75 -11.25
N GLU A 218 17.82 -36.76 -12.15
CA GLU A 218 17.80 -35.33 -11.85
C GLU A 218 16.38 -34.77 -11.63
N LEU A 219 15.33 -35.55 -11.95
CA LEU A 219 13.93 -35.10 -11.90
C LEU A 219 13.19 -35.69 -10.71
N TRP A 220 12.84 -34.86 -9.74
CA TRP A 220 12.16 -35.24 -8.51
C TRP A 220 10.67 -35.57 -8.73
N SER A 221 10.11 -36.33 -7.78
CA SER A 221 8.67 -36.56 -7.72
C SER A 221 7.90 -35.24 -7.55
N HIS A 222 6.64 -35.25 -7.99
CA HIS A 222 5.77 -34.10 -7.90
C HIS A 222 5.60 -33.66 -6.43
N ILE A 223 5.82 -32.37 -6.18
CA ILE A 223 5.63 -31.75 -4.87
C ILE A 223 4.11 -31.53 -4.65
N PRO A 224 3.49 -32.14 -3.63
CA PRO A 224 2.08 -31.94 -3.34
C PRO A 224 1.76 -30.45 -3.09
N TYR A 225 0.70 -29.96 -3.75
CA TYR A 225 0.22 -28.59 -3.60
C TYR A 225 -1.14 -28.58 -2.89
N TRP A 226 -1.19 -28.02 -1.68
CA TRP A 226 -2.43 -27.84 -0.94
C TRP A 226 -3.14 -26.60 -1.42
N TRP A 227 -4.13 -26.84 -2.28
CA TRP A 227 -5.04 -25.82 -2.78
C TRP A 227 -6.39 -25.91 -2.05
N ALA A 228 -6.85 -24.78 -1.51
CA ALA A 228 -8.11 -24.69 -0.77
C ALA A 228 -9.33 -24.47 -1.69
N ASN A 229 -9.10 -23.90 -2.89
CA ASN A 229 -10.15 -23.53 -3.85
C ASN A 229 -11.25 -22.67 -3.19
N LYS A 230 -10.87 -21.49 -2.67
CA LYS A 230 -11.74 -20.54 -1.96
C LYS A 230 -11.48 -19.11 -2.44
N CYS A 231 -12.52 -18.31 -2.50
CA CYS A 231 -12.47 -16.89 -2.90
C CYS A 231 -12.41 -15.90 -1.72
N LYS A 232 -12.37 -16.38 -0.46
CA LYS A 232 -12.27 -15.57 0.76
C LYS A 232 -11.13 -16.04 1.66
N ALA A 233 -10.45 -15.12 2.32
CA ALA A 233 -9.31 -15.41 3.19
C ALA A 233 -9.68 -16.32 4.38
N GLU A 234 -10.78 -16.00 5.07
CA GLU A 234 -11.21 -16.72 6.27
C GLU A 234 -11.58 -18.17 5.95
N ALA A 235 -12.27 -18.38 4.83
CA ALA A 235 -12.67 -19.70 4.36
C ALA A 235 -11.46 -20.54 3.90
N LEU A 236 -10.43 -19.91 3.32
CA LEU A 236 -9.17 -20.55 2.98
C LEU A 236 -8.41 -20.96 4.26
N ILE A 237 -8.32 -20.08 5.24
CA ILE A 237 -7.70 -20.33 6.55
C ILE A 237 -8.39 -21.48 7.26
N GLU A 238 -9.73 -21.46 7.33
CA GLU A 238 -10.52 -22.51 7.98
C GLU A 238 -10.27 -23.88 7.34
N GLU A 239 -10.21 -23.95 6.01
CA GLU A 239 -9.93 -25.20 5.28
C GLU A 239 -8.51 -25.72 5.57
N PHE A 240 -7.50 -24.84 5.65
CA PHE A 240 -6.15 -25.25 6.00
C PHE A 240 -6.01 -25.67 7.46
N GLU A 241 -6.64 -24.98 8.40
CA GLU A 241 -6.69 -25.39 9.80
C GLU A 241 -7.39 -26.75 9.96
N ARG A 242 -8.47 -26.98 9.22
CA ARG A 242 -9.15 -28.28 9.19
C ARG A 242 -8.22 -29.38 8.68
N ARG A 243 -7.51 -29.15 7.57
CA ARG A 243 -6.53 -30.11 7.01
C ARG A 243 -5.39 -30.38 7.98
N ARG A 244 -4.84 -29.35 8.64
CA ARG A 244 -3.78 -29.48 9.66
C ARG A 244 -4.23 -30.33 10.86
N ARG A 245 -5.51 -30.27 11.24
CA ARG A 245 -6.06 -31.09 12.35
C ARG A 245 -6.35 -32.55 11.94
N GLN A 246 -6.66 -32.81 10.68
CA GLN A 246 -7.18 -34.11 10.23
C GLN A 246 -6.18 -34.95 9.42
N SER A 247 -5.15 -34.35 8.83
CA SER A 247 -4.17 -35.02 7.98
C SER A 247 -2.76 -34.85 8.51
N SER A 248 -1.92 -35.89 8.40
CA SER A 248 -0.50 -35.77 8.66
C SER A 248 0.19 -34.99 7.53
N ARG A 249 1.18 -34.17 7.89
CA ARG A 249 2.07 -33.48 6.94
C ARG A 249 2.68 -34.48 5.93
N PRO A 250 2.78 -34.15 4.63
CA PRO A 250 3.53 -34.97 3.68
C PRO A 250 5.00 -35.13 4.11
N GLY A 251 5.55 -36.34 3.97
CA GLY A 251 6.90 -36.70 4.44
C GLY A 251 8.08 -36.03 3.70
N GLY A 252 7.81 -35.12 2.76
CA GLY A 252 8.81 -34.43 1.95
C GLY A 252 8.46 -32.95 1.74
N PHE A 253 8.90 -32.39 0.62
CA PHE A 253 8.46 -31.07 0.18
C PHE A 253 6.94 -31.05 -0.02
N PHE A 254 6.29 -29.98 0.39
CA PHE A 254 4.88 -29.72 0.08
C PHE A 254 4.62 -28.21 0.13
N VAL A 255 3.61 -27.79 -0.62
CA VAL A 255 3.26 -26.38 -0.78
C VAL A 255 1.91 -26.13 -0.14
N THR A 256 1.81 -25.07 0.65
CA THR A 256 0.55 -24.50 1.11
C THR A 256 0.27 -23.26 0.27
N GLY A 257 -0.72 -23.36 -0.63
CA GLY A 257 -1.07 -22.28 -1.54
C GLY A 257 -2.00 -21.28 -0.88
N ILE A 258 -1.52 -20.07 -0.57
CA ILE A 258 -2.34 -18.95 -0.10
C ILE A 258 -2.99 -18.17 -1.26
N ASN A 259 -2.99 -18.76 -2.45
CA ASN A 259 -3.68 -18.22 -3.62
C ASN A 259 -5.20 -18.42 -3.47
N LEU A 260 -5.95 -17.32 -3.67
CA LEU A 260 -7.40 -17.39 -3.74
C LEU A 260 -7.82 -17.95 -5.10
N THR A 261 -9.03 -18.47 -5.16
CA THR A 261 -9.63 -18.93 -6.41
C THR A 261 -10.92 -18.19 -6.61
N GLU A 262 -10.89 -17.29 -7.58
CA GLU A 262 -12.04 -16.67 -8.17
C GLU A 262 -12.89 -17.73 -8.88
N ASP A 263 -14.20 -17.68 -8.67
CA ASP A 263 -15.13 -18.39 -9.53
C ASP A 263 -15.71 -17.42 -10.57
N LEU A 264 -16.28 -17.97 -11.65
CA LEU A 264 -16.97 -17.17 -12.67
C LEU A 264 -18.02 -16.26 -12.05
N LYS A 265 -18.61 -16.63 -10.91
CA LYS A 265 -19.54 -15.79 -10.17
C LYS A 265 -18.82 -14.56 -9.58
N TYR A 266 -17.68 -14.73 -8.93
CA TYR A 266 -16.87 -13.66 -8.34
C TYR A 266 -16.27 -12.74 -9.41
N ILE A 267 -15.73 -13.30 -10.50
CA ILE A 267 -15.23 -12.54 -11.65
C ILE A 267 -16.37 -11.69 -12.24
N CYS A 268 -17.54 -12.31 -12.44
CA CYS A 268 -18.70 -11.59 -12.94
C CYS A 268 -19.21 -10.56 -11.93
N SER A 269 -19.04 -10.78 -10.62
CA SER A 269 -19.41 -9.81 -9.61
C SER A 269 -18.34 -8.76 -9.35
N HIS A 270 -17.14 -8.79 -9.93
CA HIS A 270 -16.15 -7.74 -9.68
C HIS A 270 -15.42 -7.31 -10.96
N PRO A 271 -16.13 -6.75 -11.95
CA PRO A 271 -15.61 -6.59 -13.30
C PRO A 271 -14.65 -5.39 -13.48
N THR A 272 -14.58 -4.49 -12.49
CA THR A 272 -13.53 -3.47 -12.42
C THR A 272 -12.29 -3.99 -11.75
N GLU A 273 -12.45 -4.96 -10.85
CA GLU A 273 -11.36 -5.56 -10.12
C GLU A 273 -10.57 -6.51 -11.01
N SER A 274 -9.36 -6.77 -10.55
CA SER A 274 -8.44 -7.77 -11.04
C SER A 274 -8.19 -8.79 -9.95
N LEU A 275 -7.55 -9.90 -10.31
CA LEU A 275 -7.07 -10.87 -9.31
C LEU A 275 -6.19 -10.17 -8.26
N LYS A 276 -5.43 -9.15 -8.68
CA LYS A 276 -4.61 -8.33 -7.78
C LYS A 276 -5.41 -7.61 -6.72
N ASP A 277 -6.54 -6.99 -7.07
CA ASP A 277 -7.36 -6.25 -6.11
C ASP A 277 -7.97 -7.20 -5.05
N LEU A 278 -8.46 -8.37 -5.49
CA LEU A 278 -8.93 -9.43 -4.60
C LEU A 278 -7.83 -9.94 -3.66
N VAL A 279 -6.65 -10.23 -4.21
CA VAL A 279 -5.54 -10.77 -3.42
C VAL A 279 -5.02 -9.71 -2.44
N MET A 280 -4.84 -8.46 -2.87
CA MET A 280 -4.30 -7.41 -2.01
C MET A 280 -5.27 -7.01 -0.87
N SER A 281 -6.58 -7.06 -1.10
CA SER A 281 -7.58 -6.80 -0.04
C SER A 281 -7.62 -7.89 1.03
N THR A 282 -7.20 -9.12 0.70
CA THR A 282 -7.24 -10.28 1.61
C THR A 282 -5.90 -10.58 2.26
N TYR A 283 -4.81 -10.02 1.73
CA TYR A 283 -3.45 -10.21 2.22
C TYR A 283 -3.21 -9.89 3.69
N PRO A 284 -3.76 -8.83 4.30
CA PRO A 284 -3.58 -8.59 5.73
C PRO A 284 -4.00 -9.79 6.60
N VAL A 285 -5.16 -10.38 6.30
CA VAL A 285 -5.73 -11.53 7.03
C VAL A 285 -4.90 -12.80 6.81
N LEU A 286 -4.52 -13.06 5.55
CA LEU A 286 -3.71 -14.23 5.20
C LEU A 286 -2.31 -14.15 5.83
N LEU A 287 -1.70 -12.97 5.87
CA LEU A 287 -0.38 -12.78 6.44
C LEU A 287 -0.40 -12.92 7.97
N GLU A 288 -1.40 -12.37 8.66
CA GLU A 288 -1.58 -12.57 10.10
C GLU A 288 -1.67 -14.07 10.44
N TRP A 289 -2.41 -14.84 9.64
CA TRP A 289 -2.45 -16.30 9.81
C TRP A 289 -1.09 -16.96 9.57
N VAL A 290 -0.37 -16.56 8.51
CA VAL A 290 0.96 -17.11 8.20
C VAL A 290 1.98 -16.81 9.31
N GLU A 291 1.90 -15.64 9.96
CA GLU A 291 2.75 -15.29 11.12
C GLU A 291 2.58 -16.27 12.29
N GLY A 292 1.40 -16.89 12.43
CA GLY A 292 1.13 -17.92 13.44
C GLY A 292 1.65 -19.32 13.11
N LEU A 293 2.25 -19.52 11.93
CA LEU A 293 2.72 -20.84 11.46
C LEU A 293 4.18 -21.10 11.88
N TYR A 294 4.51 -22.37 12.08
CA TYR A 294 5.86 -22.81 12.44
C TYR A 294 6.37 -23.89 11.47
N PRO A 295 7.67 -23.90 11.14
CA PRO A 295 8.29 -24.92 10.29
C PRO A 295 8.67 -26.14 11.12
N GLY A 296 9.17 -27.19 10.45
CA GLY A 296 9.78 -28.34 11.13
C GLY A 296 9.06 -29.65 10.86
N SER A 297 9.47 -30.72 11.54
CA SER A 297 9.00 -32.09 11.26
C SER A 297 7.66 -32.45 11.91
N ASN A 298 7.07 -31.58 12.75
CA ASN A 298 5.82 -31.88 13.43
C ASN A 298 4.63 -31.91 12.46
N PRO A 299 3.56 -32.69 12.71
CA PRO A 299 2.41 -32.82 11.81
C PRO A 299 1.70 -31.51 11.44
N GLY A 300 1.72 -30.51 12.32
CA GLY A 300 1.13 -29.19 12.07
C GLY A 300 2.07 -28.17 11.42
N SER A 301 3.31 -28.53 11.11
CA SER A 301 4.32 -27.60 10.60
C SER A 301 4.16 -27.33 9.10
N VAL A 302 4.70 -26.21 8.63
CA VAL A 302 4.69 -25.82 7.21
C VAL A 302 6.06 -26.03 6.54
N ASN A 303 6.06 -26.04 5.20
CA ASN A 303 7.27 -26.05 4.37
C ASN A 303 7.24 -24.92 3.34
N ILE A 304 6.71 -25.14 2.14
CA ILE A 304 6.63 -24.08 1.13
C ILE A 304 5.30 -23.34 1.29
N ILE A 305 5.33 -22.01 1.26
CA ILE A 305 4.12 -21.18 1.17
C ILE A 305 4.17 -20.40 -0.14
N ALA A 306 3.20 -20.64 -1.02
CA ALA A 306 3.14 -20.01 -2.32
C ALA A 306 1.90 -19.12 -2.47
N GLY A 307 2.06 -17.93 -3.04
CA GLY A 307 0.98 -16.97 -3.25
C GLY A 307 1.12 -16.15 -4.53
N ASP A 308 0.17 -15.24 -4.75
CA ASP A 308 0.10 -14.34 -5.91
C ASP A 308 0.69 -12.95 -5.55
N PHE A 309 1.22 -12.18 -6.49
CA PHE A 309 1.73 -10.82 -6.27
C PHE A 309 2.73 -10.71 -5.10
N VAL A 310 3.68 -11.63 -5.06
CA VAL A 310 4.61 -11.81 -3.94
C VAL A 310 5.57 -10.62 -3.70
N THR A 311 5.55 -9.63 -4.60
CA THR A 311 6.41 -8.45 -4.61
C THR A 311 5.71 -7.14 -4.19
N GLU A 312 4.37 -7.07 -4.17
CA GLU A 312 3.56 -5.82 -4.04
C GLU A 312 3.51 -5.16 -2.65
N SER A 313 4.38 -5.61 -1.77
CA SER A 313 4.41 -5.31 -0.34
C SER A 313 4.83 -3.88 0.09
N GLN A 314 4.78 -2.88 -0.80
CA GLN A 314 5.44 -1.57 -0.60
C GLN A 314 4.56 -0.31 -0.71
N LEU A 315 3.24 -0.39 -0.85
CA LEU A 315 2.41 0.81 -0.90
C LEU A 315 1.95 1.25 0.50
N LEU A 316 2.32 2.48 0.88
CA LEU A 316 1.69 3.17 2.01
C LEU A 316 0.16 3.27 1.74
N PRO A 317 -0.69 3.23 2.78
CA PRO A 317 -2.13 3.48 2.63
C PRO A 317 -2.43 4.72 1.78
N GLU A 318 -3.51 4.69 1.00
CA GLU A 318 -3.83 5.78 0.05
C GLU A 318 -3.98 7.13 0.76
N GLU A 319 -4.48 7.11 2.00
CA GLU A 319 -4.61 8.28 2.87
C GLU A 319 -3.24 8.91 3.17
N LEU A 320 -2.22 8.10 3.45
CA LEU A 320 -0.85 8.59 3.66
C LEU A 320 -0.22 9.07 2.34
N CYS A 321 -0.53 8.41 1.22
CA CYS A 321 -0.03 8.80 -0.09
C CYS A 321 -0.57 10.15 -0.56
N ALA A 322 -1.75 10.54 -0.09
CA ALA A 322 -2.37 11.83 -0.38
C ALA A 322 -1.79 12.98 0.46
N LEU A 323 -1.16 12.70 1.60
CA LEU A 323 -0.58 13.72 2.46
C LEU A 323 0.67 14.37 1.84
N PRO A 324 0.92 15.67 2.07
CA PRO A 324 2.17 16.31 1.65
C PRO A 324 3.39 15.60 2.25
N LEU A 325 4.46 15.42 1.47
CA LEU A 325 5.69 14.75 1.92
C LEU A 325 6.30 15.42 3.17
N SER A 326 6.10 16.72 3.37
CA SER A 326 6.52 17.44 4.59
C SER A 326 5.79 17.00 5.87
N THR A 327 4.69 16.27 5.75
CA THR A 327 3.92 15.76 6.89
C THR A 327 4.34 14.35 7.29
N LEU A 328 4.95 13.59 6.39
CA LEU A 328 5.41 12.22 6.65
C LEU A 328 6.70 12.23 7.47
N ALA A 329 6.95 11.16 8.21
CA ALA A 329 8.26 10.83 8.77
C ALA A 329 9.09 10.13 7.68
N ILE A 330 10.25 10.73 7.35
CA ILE A 330 11.14 10.25 6.28
C ILE A 330 12.51 9.92 6.89
N PRO A 331 13.01 8.68 6.75
CA PRO A 331 14.34 8.31 7.22
C PRO A 331 15.43 8.89 6.31
N GLY A 332 16.44 9.50 6.93
CA GLY A 332 17.56 10.13 6.24
C GLY A 332 18.95 9.70 6.73
N SER A 333 19.94 9.84 5.85
CA SER A 333 21.34 9.58 6.13
C SER A 333 22.12 10.89 6.18
N HIS A 334 22.84 11.13 7.28
CA HIS A 334 23.71 12.29 7.44
C HIS A 334 25.11 12.00 6.88
N ASP A 335 25.68 12.99 6.18
CA ASP A 335 26.98 12.88 5.53
C ASP A 335 27.14 11.55 4.78
N THR A 336 26.16 11.28 3.92
CA THR A 336 25.84 9.95 3.36
C THR A 336 27.07 9.21 2.83
N MET A 337 27.97 9.95 2.17
CA MET A 337 29.06 9.38 1.36
C MET A 337 30.35 9.15 2.15
N THR A 338 30.35 9.36 3.48
CA THR A 338 31.57 9.20 4.29
C THR A 338 32.01 7.73 4.47
N TYR A 339 31.20 6.77 4.02
CA TYR A 339 31.60 5.36 3.97
C TYR A 339 32.75 5.11 2.99
N CYS A 340 32.92 5.95 1.96
CA CYS A 340 33.96 5.82 0.93
C CYS A 340 35.02 6.93 0.99
N LEU A 341 35.30 7.50 2.17
CA LEU A 341 36.42 8.43 2.37
C LEU A 341 37.76 7.79 1.95
N ASP A 342 38.60 8.56 1.26
CA ASP A 342 39.93 8.17 0.81
C ASP A 342 41.00 8.60 1.83
N LEU A 343 41.54 7.62 2.56
CA LEU A 343 42.65 7.80 3.51
C LEU A 343 43.91 8.42 2.88
N GLN A 344 44.08 8.34 1.56
CA GLN A 344 45.22 8.90 0.84
C GLN A 344 44.96 10.33 0.37
N SER A 345 43.71 10.80 0.41
CA SER A 345 43.36 12.14 -0.02
C SER A 345 43.88 13.22 0.94
N PRO A 346 44.17 14.44 0.43
CA PRO A 346 44.59 15.55 1.26
C PRO A 346 43.44 16.03 2.16
N VAL A 347 43.81 16.69 3.25
CA VAL A 347 42.86 17.37 4.14
C VAL A 347 42.24 18.58 3.43
N LEU A 348 40.93 18.76 3.60
CA LEU A 348 40.17 19.81 2.95
C LEU A 348 40.73 21.22 3.25
N PRO A 349 40.73 22.15 2.28
CA PRO A 349 41.18 23.53 2.50
C PRO A 349 40.42 24.27 3.60
N SER A 350 39.14 23.95 3.79
CA SER A 350 38.26 24.52 4.82
C SER A 350 38.62 24.07 6.24
N GLN A 351 39.45 23.04 6.40
CA GLN A 351 39.88 22.58 7.72
C GLN A 351 40.84 23.57 8.39
N PRO A 352 40.82 23.65 9.74
CA PRO A 352 41.71 24.49 10.53
C PRO A 352 43.18 24.41 10.08
N LEU A 353 43.86 25.56 10.05
CA LEU A 353 45.26 25.66 9.61
C LEU A 353 46.18 24.66 10.32
N ILE A 354 45.94 24.43 11.61
CA ILE A 354 46.70 23.46 12.40
C ILE A 354 46.57 22.03 11.86
N LEU A 355 45.38 21.60 11.45
CA LEU A 355 45.16 20.27 10.87
C LEU A 355 45.82 20.16 9.50
N ARG A 356 45.79 21.23 8.69
CA ARG A 356 46.48 21.28 7.39
C ARG A 356 48.01 21.24 7.53
N LEU A 357 48.56 21.88 8.56
CA LEU A 357 49.99 21.80 8.88
C LEU A 357 50.38 20.43 9.43
N LEU A 358 49.54 19.82 10.27
CA LEU A 358 49.74 18.47 10.78
C LEU A 358 49.65 17.42 9.67
N ASP A 359 48.79 17.58 8.66
CA ASP A 359 48.77 16.70 7.49
C ASP A 359 50.07 16.77 6.70
N ARG A 360 50.69 17.95 6.58
CA ARG A 360 52.00 18.10 5.91
C ARG A 360 53.14 17.50 6.72
N ALA A 361 53.09 17.59 8.04
CA ALA A 361 54.16 17.12 8.93
C ALA A 361 54.08 15.60 9.19
N VAL A 362 52.87 15.08 9.45
CA VAL A 362 52.62 13.70 9.89
C VAL A 362 51.33 13.13 9.28
N PRO A 363 51.24 13.00 7.93
CA PRO A 363 50.02 12.53 7.26
C PRO A 363 49.61 11.12 7.69
N CYS A 364 50.58 10.28 8.06
CA CYS A 364 50.37 8.92 8.56
C CYS A 364 49.63 8.86 9.91
N ILE A 365 49.49 9.97 10.62
CA ILE A 365 48.73 10.08 11.88
C ILE A 365 47.47 10.91 11.64
N THR A 366 47.61 12.06 10.97
CA THR A 366 46.52 13.01 10.75
C THR A 366 45.38 12.39 9.93
N ARG A 367 45.68 11.73 8.80
CA ARG A 367 44.64 11.18 7.92
C ARG A 367 43.88 10.00 8.52
N PRO A 368 44.53 9.01 9.18
CA PRO A 368 43.80 7.98 9.90
C PRO A 368 42.92 8.51 11.04
N CYS A 369 43.35 9.60 11.71
CA CYS A 369 42.53 10.26 12.72
C CYS A 369 41.29 10.91 12.10
N LEU A 370 41.48 11.69 11.03
CA LEU A 370 40.37 12.33 10.30
C LEU A 370 39.42 11.31 9.68
N TYR A 371 39.93 10.19 9.15
CA TYR A 371 39.09 9.11 8.66
C TYR A 371 38.22 8.52 9.78
N LYS A 372 38.79 8.23 10.97
CA LYS A 372 38.05 7.65 12.09
C LYS A 372 36.94 8.55 12.66
N TRP A 373 37.19 9.85 12.70
CA TRP A 373 36.26 10.82 13.28
C TRP A 373 35.33 11.45 12.22
N GLY A 374 35.79 11.55 10.97
CA GLY A 374 34.99 12.04 9.84
C GLY A 374 34.07 10.98 9.21
N SER A 375 34.28 9.69 9.44
CA SER A 375 33.37 8.63 8.97
C SER A 375 32.10 8.58 9.83
N THR A 376 30.99 9.08 9.28
CA THR A 376 29.63 9.00 9.85
C THR A 376 28.83 7.82 9.30
N GLN A 377 29.26 7.23 8.17
CA GLN A 377 28.73 6.00 7.58
C GLN A 377 29.89 5.01 7.39
N VAL A 378 29.63 3.71 7.35
CA VAL A 378 30.70 2.69 7.25
C VAL A 378 30.50 1.72 6.10
N ALA A 379 31.55 1.56 5.28
CA ALA A 379 31.60 0.57 4.22
C ALA A 379 31.85 -0.85 4.73
N CYS A 380 31.95 -1.11 6.05
CA CYS A 380 32.22 -2.43 6.62
C CYS A 380 31.76 -2.48 8.07
N LEU A 381 30.77 -3.31 8.40
CA LEU A 381 30.46 -3.66 9.79
C LEU A 381 31.09 -5.01 10.15
N PRO A 382 31.82 -5.13 11.28
CA PRO A 382 32.27 -6.42 11.75
C PRO A 382 31.11 -7.18 12.40
N LEU A 383 30.55 -8.16 11.69
CA LEU A 383 29.82 -9.25 12.33
C LEU A 383 30.83 -10.10 13.12
N ARG A 384 30.54 -10.37 14.39
CA ARG A 384 31.33 -11.28 15.25
C ARG A 384 31.18 -12.74 14.78
N SER A 385 31.64 -13.06 13.58
CA SER A 385 32.18 -14.37 13.19
C SER A 385 32.77 -14.23 11.78
N ALA A 386 33.97 -14.77 11.60
CA ALA A 386 34.81 -14.52 10.43
C ALA A 386 34.13 -14.80 9.07
N VAL A 387 34.52 -13.97 8.09
CA VAL A 387 34.38 -14.13 6.62
C VAL A 387 33.09 -13.60 5.98
N ARG A 388 32.84 -12.29 6.05
CA ARG A 388 32.45 -11.40 4.92
C ARG A 388 32.22 -9.99 5.46
N PHE A 389 32.80 -9.00 4.78
CA PHE A 389 32.60 -7.58 5.04
C PHE A 389 31.41 -7.11 4.17
N ARG A 390 30.40 -6.43 4.73
CA ARG A 390 29.27 -5.86 3.97
C ARG A 390 29.60 -4.41 3.60
N VAL A 391 29.61 -4.08 2.30
CA VAL A 391 29.97 -2.76 1.77
C VAL A 391 28.74 -1.89 1.59
N GLN A 392 28.41 -1.04 2.56
CA GLN A 392 27.36 -0.03 2.38
C GLN A 392 27.74 0.91 1.23
N ASN A 393 27.02 0.82 0.12
CA ASN A 393 26.97 1.85 -0.92
C ASN A 393 25.62 2.60 -0.83
N ILE A 394 25.42 3.61 -1.68
CA ILE A 394 24.20 4.42 -1.65
C ILE A 394 22.95 3.60 -2.06
N SER A 395 23.09 2.61 -2.95
CA SER A 395 22.00 1.66 -3.26
C SER A 395 21.59 0.81 -2.06
N GLU A 396 22.55 0.31 -1.26
CA GLU A 396 22.23 -0.44 -0.05
C GLU A 396 21.48 0.41 0.99
N GLN A 397 21.78 1.72 1.07
CA GLN A 397 21.01 2.64 1.92
C GLN A 397 19.59 2.87 1.38
N LEU A 398 19.42 2.95 0.05
CA LEU A 398 18.10 2.97 -0.58
C LEU A 398 17.32 1.67 -0.29
N ASP A 399 17.95 0.51 -0.39
CA ASP A 399 17.34 -0.79 -0.07
C ASP A 399 16.99 -0.91 1.43
N ALA A 400 17.78 -0.28 2.31
CA ALA A 400 17.50 -0.19 3.74
C ALA A 400 16.36 0.77 4.10
N GLY A 401 15.74 1.43 3.13
CA GLY A 401 14.59 2.30 3.32
C GLY A 401 14.93 3.78 3.51
N ILE A 402 16.19 4.19 3.36
CA ILE A 402 16.58 5.61 3.40
C ILE A 402 16.03 6.33 2.16
N ARG A 403 15.42 7.50 2.36
CA ARG A 403 14.83 8.31 1.27
C ARG A 403 15.29 9.76 1.28
N TYR A 404 16.11 10.16 2.26
CA TYR A 404 16.78 11.45 2.30
C TYR A 404 18.30 11.26 2.41
N PHE A 405 19.06 11.92 1.54
CA PHE A 405 20.51 11.85 1.52
C PHE A 405 21.13 13.22 1.67
N ASP A 406 21.91 13.40 2.73
CA ASP A 406 22.73 14.58 2.98
C ASP A 406 24.08 14.44 2.27
N LEU A 407 24.35 15.34 1.32
CA LEU A 407 25.47 15.26 0.38
C LEU A 407 26.34 16.52 0.46
N ARG A 408 27.55 16.39 1.02
CA ARG A 408 28.57 17.44 1.02
C ARG A 408 29.50 17.29 -0.17
N VAL A 409 29.50 18.25 -1.08
CA VAL A 409 30.22 18.22 -2.35
C VAL A 409 31.50 19.04 -2.25
N ALA A 410 32.60 18.54 -2.78
CA ALA A 410 33.88 19.23 -2.73
C ALA A 410 34.69 19.04 -4.01
N HIS A 411 35.56 20.01 -4.31
CA HIS A 411 36.53 19.94 -5.38
C HIS A 411 37.96 19.87 -4.80
N LYS A 412 38.84 19.09 -5.45
CA LYS A 412 40.24 18.97 -5.07
C LYS A 412 41.06 20.00 -5.84
N ASP A 413 41.78 20.89 -5.13
CA ASP A 413 42.63 21.91 -5.75
C ASP A 413 43.68 21.33 -6.73
N SER A 414 44.07 20.06 -6.55
CA SER A 414 45.03 19.36 -7.38
C SER A 414 44.46 18.78 -8.67
N ASP A 415 43.14 18.65 -8.79
CA ASP A 415 42.50 18.11 -9.99
C ASP A 415 42.24 19.22 -11.00
N SER A 416 42.82 19.08 -12.19
CA SER A 416 42.59 19.99 -13.31
C SER A 416 41.33 19.65 -14.11
N GLY A 417 40.77 18.45 -13.90
CA GLY A 417 39.46 18.06 -14.42
C GLY A 417 38.39 18.50 -13.43
N CYS A 418 37.24 18.98 -13.90
CA CYS A 418 36.12 19.43 -13.05
C CYS A 418 35.42 18.26 -12.31
N THR A 419 36.20 17.35 -11.75
CA THR A 419 35.76 16.15 -11.05
C THR A 419 35.37 16.53 -9.63
N LEU A 420 34.10 16.34 -9.32
CA LEU A 420 33.55 16.63 -8.01
C LEU A 420 33.53 15.36 -7.16
N TYR A 421 33.93 15.51 -5.90
CA TYR A 421 33.93 14.46 -4.89
C TYR A 421 32.94 14.81 -3.79
N PHE A 422 32.67 13.87 -2.90
CA PHE A 422 32.10 14.19 -1.60
C PHE A 422 33.23 14.39 -0.58
N ALA A 423 32.94 15.03 0.54
CA ALA A 423 33.95 15.25 1.56
C ALA A 423 33.41 15.43 2.98
N HIS A 424 34.22 14.97 3.94
CA HIS A 424 34.10 15.32 5.35
C HIS A 424 35.49 15.22 5.99
N GLY A 425 36.16 16.37 6.15
CA GLY A 425 37.56 16.48 6.59
C GLY A 425 38.59 16.06 5.52
N ILE A 426 38.34 14.94 4.84
CA ILE A 426 39.06 14.42 3.67
C ILE A 426 38.06 14.06 2.55
N TYR A 427 38.54 13.73 1.35
CA TYR A 427 37.70 13.49 0.16
C TYR A 427 37.28 12.03 0.02
N THR A 428 36.22 11.75 -0.72
CA THR A 428 35.81 10.39 -1.09
C THR A 428 36.59 9.81 -2.27
N LEU A 429 36.54 8.47 -2.38
CA LEU A 429 36.96 7.71 -3.56
C LEU A 429 35.93 7.82 -4.68
N THR A 430 34.65 7.68 -4.35
CA THR A 430 33.54 7.78 -5.31
C THR A 430 33.30 9.24 -5.67
N THR A 431 33.12 9.53 -6.96
CA THR A 431 32.78 10.88 -7.44
C THR A 431 31.30 11.18 -7.26
N VAL A 432 30.94 12.46 -7.31
CA VAL A 432 29.52 12.88 -7.26
C VAL A 432 28.74 12.31 -8.43
N MET A 433 29.33 12.28 -9.63
CA MET A 433 28.67 11.79 -10.82
C MET A 433 28.35 10.30 -10.72
N ASP A 434 29.32 9.47 -10.29
CA ASP A 434 29.14 8.02 -10.16
C ASP A 434 28.03 7.69 -9.15
N ALA A 435 28.00 8.36 -8.00
CA ALA A 435 26.99 8.11 -6.97
C ALA A 435 25.59 8.52 -7.43
N LEU A 436 25.45 9.64 -8.15
CA LEU A 436 24.16 10.06 -8.69
C LEU A 436 23.70 9.13 -9.83
N GLU A 437 24.60 8.63 -10.67
CA GLU A 437 24.30 7.62 -11.68
C GLU A 437 23.82 6.32 -11.04
N GLU A 438 24.41 5.90 -9.93
CA GLU A 438 23.98 4.76 -9.13
C GLU A 438 22.52 4.95 -8.64
N VAL A 439 22.20 6.11 -8.06
CA VAL A 439 20.82 6.46 -7.66
C VAL A 439 19.87 6.47 -8.86
N SER A 440 20.29 7.02 -10.00
CA SER A 440 19.48 7.03 -11.23
C SER A 440 19.20 5.63 -11.76
N CYS A 441 20.19 4.73 -11.71
CA CYS A 441 20.04 3.31 -12.04
C CYS A 441 19.07 2.62 -11.10
N TRP A 442 19.21 2.83 -9.79
CA TRP A 442 18.29 2.27 -8.79
C TRP A 442 16.85 2.73 -9.02
N LEU A 443 16.62 4.02 -9.27
CA LEU A 443 15.28 4.58 -9.54
C LEU A 443 14.65 4.08 -10.85
N LYS A 444 15.42 3.57 -11.81
CA LYS A 444 14.88 2.90 -13.01
C LYS A 444 14.23 1.57 -12.67
N CYS A 445 14.77 0.85 -11.69
CA CYS A 445 14.21 -0.40 -11.19
C CYS A 445 13.06 -0.19 -10.18
N HIS A 446 12.93 1.01 -9.60
CA HIS A 446 11.98 1.30 -8.53
C HIS A 446 11.05 2.48 -8.88
N VAL A 447 10.10 2.25 -9.79
CA VAL A 447 9.30 3.32 -10.44
C VAL A 447 8.37 4.10 -9.51
N LYS A 448 7.99 3.56 -8.35
CA LYS A 448 7.15 4.22 -7.35
C LYS A 448 7.95 4.88 -6.22
N GLU A 449 9.27 4.78 -6.24
CA GLU A 449 10.10 5.33 -5.19
C GLU A 449 10.43 6.80 -5.44
N VAL A 450 10.46 7.56 -4.34
CA VAL A 450 10.74 9.00 -4.33
C VAL A 450 11.91 9.27 -3.39
N VAL A 451 12.95 9.93 -3.89
CA VAL A 451 14.19 10.23 -3.15
C VAL A 451 14.42 11.74 -3.06
N ILE A 452 14.88 12.19 -1.89
CA ILE A 452 15.31 13.56 -1.63
C ILE A 452 16.84 13.59 -1.53
N LEU A 453 17.48 14.30 -2.45
CA LEU A 453 18.92 14.52 -2.48
C LEU A 453 19.21 15.94 -2.03
N ALA A 454 19.93 16.12 -0.92
CA ALA A 454 20.28 17.43 -0.39
C ALA A 454 21.77 17.70 -0.59
N CYS A 455 22.11 18.50 -1.60
CA CYS A 455 23.45 19.08 -1.74
C CYS A 455 23.59 20.21 -0.71
N SER A 456 24.03 19.86 0.48
CA SER A 456 23.89 20.67 1.70
C SER A 456 25.11 21.52 2.04
N MET A 457 26.26 21.24 1.42
CA MET A 457 27.50 21.97 1.63
C MET A 457 28.42 21.84 0.41
N PHE A 458 29.15 22.91 0.10
CA PHE A 458 30.08 22.98 -1.01
C PHE A 458 31.46 23.47 -0.55
N ASP A 459 32.51 22.68 -0.80
CA ASP A 459 33.89 23.02 -0.44
C ASP A 459 34.77 23.17 -1.69
N GLY A 460 35.21 24.41 -1.97
CA GLY A 460 36.18 24.70 -3.04
C GLY A 460 35.62 24.72 -4.46
N LEU A 461 34.29 24.71 -4.63
CA LEU A 461 33.66 24.80 -5.95
C LEU A 461 33.66 26.23 -6.49
N LYS A 462 33.93 26.37 -7.79
CA LYS A 462 33.81 27.62 -8.54
C LYS A 462 32.42 27.75 -9.18
N SER A 463 32.04 28.96 -9.58
CA SER A 463 30.73 29.24 -10.17
C SER A 463 30.43 28.41 -11.43
N ASP A 464 31.43 28.14 -12.26
CA ASP A 464 31.30 27.29 -13.46
C ASP A 464 31.15 25.80 -13.12
N GLU A 465 31.75 25.34 -12.01
CA GLU A 465 31.62 23.97 -11.51
C GLU A 465 30.22 23.73 -10.91
N HIS A 466 29.65 24.72 -10.21
CA HIS A 466 28.25 24.70 -9.79
C HIS A 466 27.31 24.56 -10.98
N GLU A 467 27.51 25.37 -12.04
CA GLU A 467 26.67 25.32 -13.23
C GLU A 467 26.76 23.96 -13.94
N GLN A 468 27.96 23.37 -14.02
CA GLN A 468 28.17 22.04 -14.58
C GLN A 468 27.43 20.94 -13.78
N LEU A 469 27.52 20.97 -12.45
CA LEU A 469 26.82 20.01 -11.59
C LEU A 469 25.30 20.13 -11.74
N ILE A 470 24.77 21.35 -11.76
CA ILE A 470 23.33 21.60 -11.94
C ILE A 470 22.85 21.05 -13.29
N ARG A 471 23.60 21.31 -14.38
CA ARG A 471 23.27 20.76 -15.71
C ARG A 471 23.35 19.23 -15.73
N PHE A 472 24.34 18.64 -15.07
CA PHE A 472 24.47 17.19 -14.96
C PHE A 472 23.26 16.56 -14.26
N ILE A 473 22.88 17.08 -13.08
CA ILE A 473 21.72 16.60 -12.31
C ILE A 473 20.44 16.70 -13.18
N ALA A 474 20.24 17.84 -13.84
CA ALA A 474 19.08 18.06 -14.70
C ALA A 474 19.03 17.06 -15.87
N ASN A 475 20.17 16.76 -16.50
CA ASN A 475 20.25 15.79 -17.59
C ASN A 475 20.06 14.35 -17.11
N LEU A 476 20.60 14.01 -15.94
CA LEU A 476 20.58 12.65 -15.40
C LEU A 476 19.17 12.21 -14.98
N PHE A 477 18.44 13.08 -14.28
CA PHE A 477 17.10 12.77 -13.79
C PHE A 477 15.98 13.26 -14.71
N GLY A 478 16.22 14.33 -15.48
CA GLY A 478 15.29 14.83 -16.49
C GLY A 478 13.88 15.03 -15.96
N LYS A 479 12.90 14.43 -16.64
CA LYS A 479 11.47 14.51 -16.29
C LYS A 479 11.11 13.88 -14.93
N LYS A 480 12.03 13.12 -14.31
CA LYS A 480 11.83 12.53 -12.98
C LYS A 480 12.05 13.56 -11.86
N MET A 481 12.59 14.74 -12.14
CA MET A 481 12.77 15.78 -11.12
C MET A 481 11.46 16.52 -10.84
N CYS A 482 11.15 16.74 -9.55
CA CYS A 482 10.04 17.58 -9.13
C CYS A 482 10.49 19.05 -9.01
N PRO A 483 9.91 19.98 -9.81
CA PRO A 483 10.29 21.39 -9.76
C PRO A 483 9.77 22.11 -8.50
N LYS A 484 10.44 23.20 -8.12
CA LYS A 484 10.10 24.00 -6.92
C LYS A 484 8.76 24.75 -7.05
N GLU A 485 8.31 25.01 -8.28
CA GLU A 485 7.08 25.76 -8.60
C GLU A 485 5.82 24.90 -8.79
N VAL A 486 5.85 23.64 -8.36
CA VAL A 486 4.61 22.85 -8.26
C VAL A 486 3.87 23.26 -6.99
N THR A 487 3.23 24.44 -7.01
CA THR A 487 2.06 24.80 -6.15
C THR A 487 1.51 26.24 -6.26
N ASN A 488 1.80 27.02 -7.30
CA ASN A 488 1.16 28.34 -7.49
C ASN A 488 0.08 28.39 -8.59
N GLY A 489 -0.68 27.29 -8.74
CA GLY A 489 -1.91 27.27 -9.56
C GLY A 489 -3.21 27.45 -8.75
N LEU A 490 -3.21 27.15 -7.44
CA LEU A 490 -4.45 27.12 -6.63
C LEU A 490 -4.64 28.37 -5.74
N LEU A 491 -3.55 29.02 -5.30
CA LEU A 491 -3.64 30.17 -4.38
C LEU A 491 -4.11 31.46 -5.08
N THR A 492 -3.68 31.67 -6.33
CA THR A 492 -3.95 32.89 -7.11
C THR A 492 -5.42 32.99 -7.52
N ALA A 493 -6.13 31.86 -7.63
CA ALA A 493 -7.55 31.82 -7.97
C ALA A 493 -8.46 32.19 -6.77
N VAL A 494 -7.95 32.10 -5.53
CA VAL A 494 -8.77 32.22 -4.31
C VAL A 494 -8.57 33.54 -3.56
N LEU A 495 -7.38 34.16 -3.63
CA LEU A 495 -7.03 35.27 -2.73
C LEU A 495 -6.83 36.64 -3.38
N GLY A 496 -6.94 36.76 -4.70
CA GLY A 496 -6.68 38.04 -5.38
C GLY A 496 -5.20 38.47 -5.29
N GLN A 497 -4.78 39.33 -6.21
CA GLN A 497 -3.36 39.66 -6.44
C GLN A 497 -2.63 40.27 -5.25
N LYS A 498 -3.33 40.78 -4.23
CA LYS A 498 -2.69 41.48 -3.11
C LYS A 498 -2.35 40.56 -1.93
N ASP A 499 -3.24 39.63 -1.59
CA ASP A 499 -3.00 38.67 -0.47
C ASP A 499 -2.09 37.50 -0.87
N ALA A 500 -1.96 37.23 -2.18
CA ALA A 500 -1.04 36.24 -2.72
C ALA A 500 0.44 36.67 -2.57
N VAL A 501 0.74 37.97 -2.64
CA VAL A 501 2.12 38.48 -2.60
C VAL A 501 2.69 38.44 -1.18
N ASP A 502 1.86 38.65 -0.15
CA ASP A 502 2.31 38.65 1.25
C ASP A 502 2.43 37.25 1.86
N ARG A 503 1.87 36.20 1.24
CA ARG A 503 2.03 34.78 1.66
C ARG A 503 2.89 33.92 0.72
N ALA A 504 3.33 34.44 -0.43
CA ALA A 504 4.12 33.69 -1.42
C ALA A 504 5.62 33.59 -1.08
N SER A 505 5.97 33.18 0.14
CA SER A 505 7.37 32.97 0.53
C SER A 505 7.77 31.51 0.79
N SER A 506 6.83 30.55 0.79
CA SER A 506 7.14 29.14 1.07
C SER A 506 6.54 28.17 0.03
N PRO A 507 7.33 27.26 -0.57
CA PRO A 507 6.84 26.26 -1.51
C PRO A 507 6.00 25.20 -0.79
N VAL A 508 4.80 24.91 -1.30
CA VAL A 508 3.97 23.81 -0.77
C VAL A 508 4.56 22.49 -1.28
N THR A 509 4.83 21.56 -0.37
CA THR A 509 5.46 20.27 -0.71
C THR A 509 4.50 19.31 -1.41
N PRO A 510 4.94 18.55 -2.43
CA PRO A 510 4.10 17.58 -3.12
C PRO A 510 3.75 16.39 -2.21
N SER A 511 2.68 15.66 -2.53
CA SER A 511 2.36 14.34 -1.96
C SER A 511 2.91 13.21 -2.82
N LEU A 512 3.04 11.99 -2.28
CA LEU A 512 3.46 10.80 -3.06
C LEU A 512 2.53 10.59 -4.27
N LYS A 513 1.22 10.72 -4.06
CA LYS A 513 0.22 10.63 -5.13
C LYS A 513 0.51 11.62 -6.26
N SER A 514 0.75 12.89 -5.92
CA SER A 514 1.07 13.92 -6.92
C SER A 514 2.42 13.70 -7.62
N MET A 515 3.39 13.10 -6.94
CA MET A 515 4.68 12.73 -7.53
C MET A 515 4.48 11.64 -8.60
N TRP A 516 3.75 10.58 -8.26
CA TRP A 516 3.48 9.47 -9.18
C TRP A 516 2.64 9.88 -10.39
N GLU A 517 1.59 10.67 -10.19
CA GLU A 517 0.72 11.16 -11.27
C GLU A 517 1.50 11.98 -12.31
N LYS A 518 2.54 12.68 -11.87
CA LYS A 518 3.38 13.52 -12.73
C LYS A 518 4.66 12.82 -13.21
N GLY A 519 4.90 11.58 -12.77
CA GLY A 519 6.09 10.81 -13.10
C GLY A 519 7.37 11.32 -12.43
N TYR A 520 7.26 12.05 -11.32
CA TYR A 520 8.39 12.53 -10.54
C TYR A 520 8.87 11.46 -9.55
N GLN A 521 10.19 11.36 -9.38
CA GLN A 521 10.87 10.45 -8.45
C GLN A 521 11.96 11.14 -7.63
N VAL A 522 12.39 12.36 -7.97
CA VAL A 522 13.54 13.01 -7.32
C VAL A 522 13.24 14.45 -6.93
N ILE A 523 13.54 14.79 -5.69
CA ILE A 523 13.60 16.16 -5.18
C ILE A 523 15.07 16.47 -4.89
N VAL A 524 15.61 17.53 -5.48
CA VAL A 524 17.01 17.94 -5.26
C VAL A 524 17.03 19.30 -4.57
N SER A 525 17.52 19.36 -3.34
CA SER A 525 17.80 20.59 -2.60
C SER A 525 19.26 21.00 -2.82
N TYR A 526 19.49 22.30 -3.01
CA TYR A 526 20.82 22.84 -3.37
C TYR A 526 21.15 24.10 -2.55
N ASP A 527 22.14 24.01 -1.67
CA ASP A 527 22.55 25.07 -0.73
C ASP A 527 23.59 26.04 -1.31
N ASP A 528 23.29 26.63 -2.47
CA ASP A 528 24.10 27.70 -3.07
C ASP A 528 23.22 28.63 -3.94
N ALA A 529 23.65 29.87 -4.11
CA ALA A 529 22.95 30.87 -4.92
C ALA A 529 22.77 30.42 -6.38
N ALA A 530 23.70 29.64 -6.94
CA ALA A 530 23.58 29.06 -8.29
C ALA A 530 22.34 28.15 -8.44
N GLY A 531 21.96 27.45 -7.37
CA GLY A 531 20.76 26.61 -7.36
C GLY A 531 19.45 27.41 -7.39
N SER A 532 19.46 28.63 -6.85
CA SER A 532 18.27 29.49 -6.74
C SER A 532 17.72 29.93 -8.10
N VAL A 533 18.58 29.98 -9.13
CA VAL A 533 18.21 30.34 -10.50
C VAL A 533 17.48 29.19 -11.23
N SER A 534 17.67 27.95 -10.81
CA SER A 534 17.03 26.78 -11.42
C SER A 534 15.60 26.59 -10.91
N GLU A 535 14.64 26.40 -11.81
CA GLU A 535 13.25 26.05 -11.47
C GLU A 535 13.11 24.61 -10.94
N ASN A 536 14.08 23.74 -11.26
CA ASN A 536 14.06 22.33 -10.92
C ASN A 536 14.74 22.00 -9.58
N LEU A 537 15.39 22.98 -8.94
CA LEU A 537 16.10 22.79 -7.68
C LEU A 537 15.37 23.46 -6.52
N TRP A 538 15.27 22.73 -5.42
CA TRP A 538 14.65 23.19 -4.18
C TRP A 538 15.66 24.00 -3.35
N PRO A 539 15.19 24.97 -2.55
CA PRO A 539 16.05 25.71 -1.64
C PRO A 539 16.65 24.79 -0.58
N LYS A 540 17.66 25.29 0.15
CA LYS A 540 18.26 24.61 1.30
C LYS A 540 17.18 24.11 2.26
N ILE A 541 17.23 22.81 2.58
CA ILE A 541 16.39 22.21 3.62
C ILE A 541 16.98 22.56 5.00
N PRO A 542 16.22 23.19 5.91
CA PRO A 542 16.67 23.47 7.27
C PRO A 542 17.07 22.19 8.02
N TYR A 543 18.15 22.26 8.79
CA TYR A 543 18.72 21.12 9.50
C TYR A 543 18.93 21.46 10.98
N TRP A 544 18.22 20.77 11.87
CA TRP A 544 18.39 20.85 13.32
C TRP A 544 19.43 19.83 13.77
N TRP A 545 20.54 20.30 14.32
CA TRP A 545 21.58 19.45 14.89
C TRP A 545 22.25 20.17 16.07
N ALA A 546 22.83 19.38 16.97
CA ALA A 546 23.52 19.89 18.16
C ALA A 546 25.01 19.56 18.08
N ASN A 547 25.85 20.52 18.44
CA ASN A 547 27.30 20.33 18.51
C ASN A 547 27.71 19.71 19.86
N GLU A 548 27.27 18.48 20.11
CA GLU A 548 27.44 17.81 21.41
C GLU A 548 27.82 16.32 21.24
N VAL A 549 28.67 15.83 22.14
CA VAL A 549 29.05 14.40 22.25
C VAL A 549 28.12 13.57 23.13
N ASP A 550 27.25 14.23 23.91
CA ASP A 550 26.30 13.58 24.81
C ASP A 550 24.92 13.45 24.15
N PRO A 551 24.40 12.23 23.94
CA PRO A 551 23.11 12.01 23.27
C PRO A 551 21.92 12.65 24.00
N LEU A 552 21.99 12.80 25.33
CA LEU A 552 20.91 13.43 26.09
C LEU A 552 20.86 14.94 25.84
N LYS A 553 22.00 15.57 25.58
CA LYS A 553 22.05 16.98 25.20
C LYS A 553 21.56 17.20 23.78
N VAL A 554 21.89 16.30 22.85
CA VAL A 554 21.31 16.33 21.49
C VAL A 554 19.79 16.22 21.54
N ILE A 555 19.26 15.25 22.30
CA ILE A 555 17.81 15.09 22.50
C ILE A 555 17.21 16.36 23.12
N ARG A 556 17.85 16.91 24.15
CA ARG A 556 17.38 18.15 24.80
C ARG A 556 17.31 19.31 23.81
N PHE A 557 18.34 19.49 22.98
CA PHE A 557 18.34 20.50 21.93
C PHE A 557 17.18 20.31 20.95
N LEU A 558 16.95 19.07 20.47
CA LEU A 558 15.84 18.78 19.55
C LEU A 558 14.46 19.02 20.19
N GLU A 559 14.31 18.71 21.48
CA GLU A 559 13.09 19.04 22.23
C GLU A 559 12.90 20.56 22.38
N GLU A 560 13.98 21.32 22.62
CA GLU A 560 13.94 22.78 22.65
C GLU A 560 13.54 23.36 21.27
N GLN A 561 14.07 22.82 20.17
CA GLN A 561 13.66 23.21 18.80
C GLN A 561 12.17 22.91 18.55
N LYS A 562 11.65 21.77 19.01
CA LYS A 562 10.22 21.44 18.92
C LYS A 562 9.32 22.43 19.67
N GLN A 563 9.80 23.06 20.74
CA GLN A 563 9.06 24.11 21.45
C GLN A 563 9.03 25.44 20.68
N ILE A 564 10.11 25.76 19.96
CA ILE A 564 10.18 26.96 19.10
C ILE A 564 9.23 26.79 17.90
N GLY A 565 9.20 25.59 17.33
CA GLY A 565 8.31 25.18 16.26
C GLY A 565 9.05 24.78 14.98
N ARG A 566 8.52 23.78 14.27
CA ARG A 566 9.10 23.28 13.02
C ARG A 566 9.12 24.35 11.91
N PRO A 567 10.13 24.35 11.02
CA PRO A 567 10.11 25.11 9.77
C PRO A 567 8.95 24.67 8.85
N GLU A 568 8.54 25.59 7.98
CA GLU A 568 7.60 25.27 6.90
C GLU A 568 8.27 24.37 5.84
N GLY A 569 7.52 23.40 5.31
CA GLY A 569 8.03 22.46 4.31
C GLY A 569 8.93 21.36 4.88
N PHE A 570 9.91 20.94 4.09
CA PHE A 570 10.90 19.92 4.49
C PHE A 570 11.84 20.49 5.55
N PHE A 571 12.17 19.68 6.55
CA PHE A 571 13.23 19.97 7.50
C PHE A 571 13.76 18.68 8.11
N VAL A 572 15.00 18.75 8.59
CA VAL A 572 15.72 17.60 9.16
C VAL A 572 15.92 17.77 10.66
N ALA A 573 15.65 16.71 11.42
CA ALA A 573 16.12 16.54 12.79
C ALA A 573 17.26 15.52 12.80
N GLY A 574 18.48 15.97 13.06
CA GLY A 574 19.69 15.16 13.09
C GLY A 574 19.97 14.54 14.46
N LEU A 575 20.14 13.23 14.48
CA LEU A 575 20.60 12.43 15.62
C LEU A 575 22.11 12.19 15.53
N ASN A 576 22.85 13.26 15.29
CA ASN A 576 24.29 13.25 15.05
C ASN A 576 25.02 13.68 16.32
N LEU A 577 26.08 12.96 16.66
CA LEU A 577 27.00 13.36 17.73
C LEU A 577 28.17 14.10 17.09
N THR A 578 28.63 15.16 17.74
CA THR A 578 29.76 15.95 17.23
C THR A 578 30.83 16.06 18.29
N GLU A 579 32.01 15.54 17.98
CA GLU A 579 33.21 15.68 18.80
C GLU A 579 33.88 17.04 18.62
N ASP A 580 34.57 17.49 19.68
CA ASP A 580 35.47 18.64 19.61
C ASP A 580 36.94 18.18 19.67
N THR A 581 37.85 19.12 19.38
CA THR A 581 39.30 18.83 19.40
C THR A 581 39.76 18.30 20.77
N LYS A 582 39.15 18.76 21.87
CA LYS A 582 39.50 18.31 23.22
C LYS A 582 39.09 16.85 23.41
N TYR A 583 37.90 16.47 22.97
CA TYR A 583 37.35 15.12 23.06
C TYR A 583 38.23 14.13 22.30
N ILE A 584 38.58 14.45 21.04
CA ILE A 584 39.48 13.64 20.20
C ILE A 584 40.82 13.42 20.91
N LEU A 585 41.42 14.47 21.46
CA LEU A 585 42.71 14.39 22.16
C LEU A 585 42.66 13.55 23.44
N THR A 586 41.52 13.54 24.13
CA THR A 586 41.30 12.70 25.32
C THR A 586 40.87 11.27 25.00
N HIS A 587 40.42 10.98 23.77
CA HIS A 587 39.94 9.67 23.33
C HIS A 587 40.60 9.22 22.01
N PRO A 588 41.95 9.22 21.88
CA PRO A 588 42.63 8.99 20.61
C PRO A 588 42.44 7.57 20.04
N GLY A 589 41.99 6.62 20.88
CA GLY A 589 41.68 5.24 20.48
C GLY A 589 40.23 5.02 20.04
N GLN A 590 39.34 6.00 20.17
CA GLN A 590 37.93 5.90 19.80
C GLN A 590 37.68 6.37 18.35
N SER A 591 36.43 6.31 17.92
CA SER A 591 35.92 6.78 16.63
C SER A 591 34.49 7.29 16.78
N LEU A 592 34.01 8.05 15.80
CA LEU A 592 32.62 8.50 15.78
C LEU A 592 31.63 7.32 15.79
N ASN A 593 31.97 6.24 15.08
CA ASN A 593 31.23 4.98 15.11
C ASN A 593 31.05 4.42 16.53
N HIS A 594 32.14 4.37 17.31
CA HIS A 594 32.07 3.89 18.70
C HIS A 594 31.13 4.75 19.55
N LEU A 595 31.19 6.07 19.39
CA LEU A 595 30.39 7.04 20.13
C LEU A 595 28.90 6.93 19.78
N THR A 596 28.57 6.86 18.49
CA THR A 596 27.19 6.80 18.01
C THR A 596 26.53 5.46 18.31
N LEU A 597 27.21 4.33 18.12
CA LEU A 597 26.63 3.01 18.40
C LEU A 597 26.31 2.79 19.88
N GLN A 598 27.09 3.38 20.80
CA GLN A 598 26.77 3.36 22.23
C GLN A 598 25.49 4.14 22.55
N SER A 599 25.20 5.16 21.76
CA SER A 599 24.08 6.10 21.98
C SER A 599 22.82 5.73 21.19
N TYR A 600 22.92 4.80 20.24
CA TYR A 600 21.87 4.48 19.27
C TYR A 600 20.55 4.06 19.91
N ALA A 601 20.59 3.22 20.95
CA ALA A 601 19.39 2.79 21.67
C ALA A 601 18.67 3.99 22.35
N THR A 602 19.41 4.99 22.80
CA THR A 602 18.85 6.22 23.38
C THR A 602 18.16 7.05 22.31
N PHE A 603 18.78 7.18 21.14
CA PHE A 603 18.19 7.87 19.99
C PHE A 603 16.92 7.16 19.48
N LEU A 604 16.93 5.83 19.32
CA LEU A 604 15.75 5.09 18.85
C LEU A 604 14.56 5.20 19.82
N ARG A 605 14.81 5.12 21.15
CA ARG A 605 13.76 5.36 22.16
C ARG A 605 13.20 6.78 22.09
N TRP A 606 13.99 7.75 21.65
CA TRP A 606 13.49 9.10 21.40
C TRP A 606 12.66 9.13 20.13
N VAL A 607 13.14 8.55 19.01
CA VAL A 607 12.42 8.46 17.72
C VAL A 607 11.04 7.84 17.91
N GLU A 608 10.94 6.70 18.59
CA GLU A 608 9.67 5.99 18.84
C GLU A 608 8.60 6.86 19.53
N LYS A 609 9.01 7.88 20.30
CA LYS A 609 8.10 8.81 20.98
C LYS A 609 7.65 9.98 20.12
N GLN A 610 8.29 10.20 18.98
CA GLN A 610 8.00 11.34 18.11
C GLN A 610 6.70 11.16 17.34
N SER A 611 6.30 12.20 16.64
CA SER A 611 5.10 12.15 15.81
C SER A 611 5.27 12.96 14.54
N PRO A 612 4.84 12.43 13.38
CA PRO A 612 4.79 13.19 12.15
C PRO A 612 3.53 14.07 12.10
N GLY A 613 3.43 14.90 11.08
CA GLY A 613 2.24 15.70 10.78
C GLY A 613 2.49 17.21 10.72
N PRO A 614 1.42 18.00 10.49
CA PRO A 614 1.51 19.45 10.31
C PRO A 614 1.65 20.23 11.63
N GLY A 615 1.60 19.57 12.79
CA GLY A 615 1.70 20.22 14.10
C GLY A 615 3.05 20.88 14.33
N LYS A 616 3.09 21.95 15.14
CA LYS A 616 4.32 22.72 15.43
C LYS A 616 5.45 21.89 16.03
N SER A 617 5.12 20.87 16.82
CA SER A 617 6.09 19.97 17.47
C SER A 617 6.30 18.66 16.72
N CYS A 618 5.70 18.49 15.53
CA CYS A 618 5.83 17.28 14.73
C CYS A 618 7.15 17.27 13.94
N LEU A 619 7.64 16.08 13.62
CA LEU A 619 8.87 15.88 12.84
C LEU A 619 8.57 15.52 11.38
N ASN A 620 9.55 15.76 10.50
CA ASN A 620 9.51 15.36 9.09
C ASN A 620 10.66 14.41 8.76
N ILE A 621 11.83 14.92 8.35
CA ILE A 621 12.99 14.06 8.08
C ILE A 621 13.75 13.83 9.39
N ILE A 622 14.06 12.59 9.70
CA ILE A 622 14.93 12.23 10.83
C ILE A 622 16.20 11.62 10.24
N CYS A 623 17.34 12.26 10.49
CA CYS A 623 18.65 11.80 10.00
C CYS A 623 19.48 11.21 11.13
N GLY A 624 20.30 10.22 10.79
CA GLY A 624 21.25 9.62 11.73
C GLY A 624 22.59 9.32 11.06
N ASP A 625 23.59 9.04 11.91
CA ASP A 625 24.85 8.44 11.49
C ASP A 625 24.75 6.91 11.60
N PHE A 626 25.46 6.17 10.74
CA PHE A 626 25.51 4.70 10.73
C PHE A 626 24.13 4.03 10.57
N VAL A 627 23.28 4.56 9.68
CA VAL A 627 21.85 4.22 9.57
C VAL A 627 21.54 2.75 9.22
N GLY A 628 22.53 1.98 8.76
CA GLY A 628 22.41 0.54 8.53
C GLY A 628 23.27 -0.35 9.45
N ALA A 629 23.73 0.18 10.59
CA ALA A 629 24.43 -0.60 11.60
C ALA A 629 23.47 -1.41 12.48
N ALA A 630 23.58 -2.75 12.44
CA ALA A 630 22.88 -3.63 13.37
C ALA A 630 23.41 -3.41 14.80
N CYS A 631 22.55 -2.99 15.72
CA CYS A 631 22.90 -2.83 17.14
C CYS A 631 23.12 -4.22 17.78
N GLY A 632 24.38 -4.62 17.93
CA GLY A 632 24.78 -5.93 18.48
C GLY A 632 24.73 -6.07 20.00
N ASN A 633 23.67 -5.64 20.69
CA ASN A 633 23.46 -5.93 22.11
C ASN A 633 22.22 -6.82 22.31
N GLU A 634 22.40 -7.93 23.03
CA GLU A 634 21.45 -9.03 23.31
C GLU A 634 20.11 -8.62 23.94
N THR A 635 19.92 -7.34 24.29
CA THR A 635 18.71 -6.82 24.97
C THR A 635 17.77 -6.01 24.08
N VAL A 636 18.14 -5.73 22.82
CA VAL A 636 17.28 -5.01 21.88
C VAL A 636 17.09 -5.91 20.64
N PRO A 637 15.87 -6.38 20.34
CA PRO A 637 15.63 -7.21 19.17
C PRO A 637 15.98 -6.45 17.89
N ALA A 638 16.50 -7.16 16.90
CA ALA A 638 16.97 -6.63 15.61
C ALA A 638 15.86 -5.91 14.78
N THR A 639 14.61 -5.98 15.24
CA THR A 639 13.42 -5.30 14.69
C THR A 639 13.49 -3.76 14.67
N ASN A 640 14.56 -3.16 15.22
CA ASN A 640 14.72 -1.72 15.36
C ASN A 640 15.85 -1.18 14.44
N SER A 641 15.75 -1.41 13.13
CA SER A 641 16.52 -0.62 12.18
C SER A 641 16.08 0.85 12.27
N PHE A 642 17.01 1.79 12.14
CA PHE A 642 16.71 3.22 12.23
C PHE A 642 15.64 3.65 11.22
N ALA A 643 15.74 3.17 9.97
CA ALA A 643 14.75 3.46 8.94
C ALA A 643 13.36 2.92 9.32
N SER A 644 13.27 1.68 9.80
CA SER A 644 12.00 1.09 10.26
C SER A 644 11.38 1.88 11.40
N ALA A 645 12.18 2.32 12.38
CA ALA A 645 11.70 3.11 13.52
C ALA A 645 11.10 4.46 13.08
N VAL A 646 11.73 5.14 12.11
CA VAL A 646 11.22 6.40 11.55
C VAL A 646 9.97 6.16 10.71
N ILE A 647 9.96 5.15 9.83
CA ILE A 647 8.81 4.81 8.98
C ILE A 647 7.59 4.45 9.83
N ALA A 648 7.77 3.70 10.92
CA ALA A 648 6.69 3.30 11.82
C ALA A 648 5.93 4.49 12.44
N LEU A 649 6.56 5.66 12.55
CA LEU A 649 5.89 6.87 13.04
C LEU A 649 4.72 7.31 12.16
N ASN A 650 4.74 6.98 10.87
CA ASN A 650 3.64 7.28 9.94
C ASN A 650 2.35 6.54 10.31
N GLY A 651 2.41 5.42 11.03
CA GLY A 651 1.22 4.76 11.59
C GLY A 651 0.43 5.67 12.54
N LYS A 652 1.11 6.55 13.28
CA LYS A 652 0.46 7.51 14.19
C LYS A 652 -0.34 8.59 13.46
N LEU A 653 -0.09 8.82 12.17
CA LEU A 653 -0.91 9.73 11.37
C LEU A 653 -2.29 9.13 11.09
N LEU A 654 -2.36 7.82 10.88
CA LEU A 654 -3.62 7.09 10.71
C LEU A 654 -4.43 7.09 12.01
N GLU A 655 -3.77 6.88 13.15
CA GLU A 655 -4.39 6.94 14.49
C GLU A 655 -4.90 8.34 14.88
N ARG A 656 -4.36 9.40 14.27
CA ARG A 656 -4.67 10.81 14.58
C ARG A 656 -5.80 11.41 13.75
N LEU A 657 -6.24 10.74 12.70
CA LEU A 657 -7.56 11.05 12.14
C LEU A 657 -8.57 10.73 13.26
N PRO A 658 -9.34 11.71 13.76
CA PRO A 658 -10.21 11.48 14.91
C PRO A 658 -11.15 10.32 14.54
N PRO A 659 -11.19 9.22 15.32
CA PRO A 659 -11.91 8.02 14.92
C PRO A 659 -13.37 8.37 14.73
N LEU A 660 -13.87 8.44 13.50
CA LEU A 660 -15.16 9.08 13.20
C LEU A 660 -16.35 8.32 13.82
N ALA A 661 -16.13 7.11 14.32
CA ALA A 661 -17.10 6.28 15.04
C ALA A 661 -17.88 7.02 16.15
N ASP A 662 -17.28 7.99 16.85
CA ASP A 662 -17.94 8.72 17.96
C ASP A 662 -18.08 10.23 17.69
N TRP A 663 -18.28 10.65 16.44
CA TRP A 663 -18.21 12.08 16.10
C TRP A 663 -19.35 12.92 16.69
N MET A 664 -20.57 12.37 16.84
CA MET A 664 -21.70 13.13 17.39
C MET A 664 -21.46 13.49 18.86
N SER A 665 -20.93 12.54 19.63
CA SER A 665 -20.57 12.76 21.04
C SER A 665 -19.39 13.72 21.26
N ARG A 666 -18.56 13.91 20.23
CA ARG A 666 -17.39 14.82 20.25
C ARG A 666 -17.65 16.18 19.60
N LEU A 667 -18.86 16.45 19.14
CA LEU A 667 -19.25 17.82 18.78
C LEU A 667 -19.13 18.75 20.01
N PRO A 668 -18.82 20.05 19.81
CA PRO A 668 -18.93 21.05 20.87
C PRO A 668 -20.28 20.97 21.58
N GLU A 669 -20.29 21.17 22.90
CA GLU A 669 -21.49 20.99 23.72
C GLU A 669 -22.64 21.90 23.28
N GLU A 670 -22.33 23.09 22.75
CA GLU A 670 -23.33 24.03 22.21
C GLU A 670 -24.10 23.44 21.02
N LEU A 671 -23.51 22.48 20.29
CA LEU A 671 -24.16 21.79 19.18
C LEU A 671 -25.03 20.61 19.61
N TRP A 672 -24.95 20.16 20.86
CA TRP A 672 -25.79 19.05 21.35
C TRP A 672 -27.25 19.43 21.47
N ASP A 673 -27.53 20.73 21.62
CA ASP A 673 -28.87 21.31 21.74
C ASP A 673 -29.41 21.83 20.38
N VAL A 674 -28.61 21.72 19.31
CA VAL A 674 -29.07 22.00 17.94
C VAL A 674 -29.94 20.83 17.45
N ALA A 675 -31.07 21.16 16.83
CA ALA A 675 -31.96 20.16 16.26
C ALA A 675 -31.22 19.34 15.18
N LEU A 676 -31.43 18.02 15.16
CA LEU A 676 -30.72 17.06 14.30
C LEU A 676 -30.98 17.35 12.81
N ASN A 677 -32.15 17.89 12.47
CA ASN A 677 -32.49 18.35 11.12
C ASN A 677 -31.80 19.67 10.71
N HIS A 678 -31.07 20.31 11.62
CA HIS A 678 -30.21 21.48 11.36
C HIS A 678 -28.72 21.16 11.39
N LEU A 679 -28.32 19.93 11.74
CA LEU A 679 -26.93 19.47 11.64
C LEU A 679 -26.63 18.98 10.21
N ALA A 680 -25.37 19.07 9.82
CA ALA A 680 -24.83 18.38 8.66
C ALA A 680 -24.53 16.92 9.03
N ILE A 681 -25.14 15.96 8.33
CA ILE A 681 -25.03 14.53 8.63
C ILE A 681 -24.56 13.78 7.37
N PRO A 682 -23.45 13.03 7.42
CA PRO A 682 -23.00 12.23 6.30
C PRO A 682 -23.90 11.00 6.13
N GLY A 683 -24.30 10.74 4.88
CA GLY A 683 -25.21 9.66 4.49
C GLY A 683 -24.65 8.82 3.34
N SER A 684 -25.05 7.55 3.34
CA SER A 684 -24.66 6.56 2.34
C SER A 684 -25.82 6.25 1.41
N HIS A 685 -25.63 6.47 0.11
CA HIS A 685 -26.60 6.16 -0.93
C HIS A 685 -26.50 4.68 -1.34
N ASP A 686 -27.65 4.02 -1.48
CA ASP A 686 -27.74 2.57 -1.74
C ASP A 686 -26.79 1.76 -0.86
N ALA A 687 -26.85 1.99 0.46
CA ALA A 687 -25.76 1.68 1.39
C ALA A 687 -25.33 0.20 1.43
N MET A 688 -26.22 -0.70 0.99
CA MET A 688 -26.04 -2.15 1.00
C MET A 688 -25.48 -2.70 -0.32
N SER A 689 -25.14 -1.84 -1.28
CA SER A 689 -24.65 -2.26 -2.59
C SER A 689 -23.28 -2.96 -2.56
N TYR A 690 -22.52 -2.86 -1.47
CA TYR A 690 -21.25 -3.57 -1.27
C TYR A 690 -21.39 -5.09 -1.29
N CYS A 691 -22.58 -5.62 -0.99
CA CYS A 691 -22.83 -7.06 -0.87
C CYS A 691 -23.83 -7.60 -1.90
N LEU A 692 -23.98 -6.92 -3.05
CA LEU A 692 -24.83 -7.40 -4.15
C LEU A 692 -24.41 -8.80 -4.61
N ASP A 693 -25.37 -9.71 -4.69
CA ASP A 693 -25.20 -11.07 -5.17
C ASP A 693 -25.38 -11.09 -6.68
N VAL A 694 -24.28 -11.17 -7.42
CA VAL A 694 -24.34 -11.19 -8.89
C VAL A 694 -25.07 -12.39 -9.46
N SER A 695 -25.19 -13.48 -8.69
CA SER A 695 -25.96 -14.65 -9.13
C SER A 695 -27.46 -14.47 -8.93
N SER A 696 -27.88 -13.44 -8.19
CA SER A 696 -29.28 -13.17 -7.97
C SER A 696 -29.97 -12.69 -9.25
N PRO A 697 -31.29 -12.95 -9.40
CA PRO A 697 -32.05 -12.45 -10.53
C PRO A 697 -32.15 -10.91 -10.49
N LEU A 698 -32.50 -10.29 -11.62
CA LEU A 698 -32.89 -8.89 -11.64
C LEU A 698 -34.14 -8.64 -10.80
N VAL A 699 -34.22 -7.45 -10.20
CA VAL A 699 -35.45 -6.97 -9.55
C VAL A 699 -36.61 -6.93 -10.54
N ARG A 700 -37.84 -7.17 -10.08
CA ARG A 700 -39.02 -7.28 -10.95
C ARG A 700 -39.40 -5.94 -11.58
N SER A 701 -39.00 -4.84 -10.95
CA SER A 701 -39.14 -3.47 -11.45
C SER A 701 -38.34 -3.20 -12.72
N GLU A 702 -37.33 -4.01 -13.05
CA GLU A 702 -36.60 -3.88 -14.31
C GLU A 702 -37.43 -4.32 -15.54
N SER A 703 -37.19 -3.65 -16.66
CA SER A 703 -37.98 -3.86 -17.88
C SER A 703 -37.90 -5.31 -18.38
N ASN A 704 -39.03 -5.84 -18.88
CA ASN A 704 -39.11 -7.22 -19.39
C ASN A 704 -38.04 -7.53 -20.43
N ALA A 705 -37.76 -6.57 -21.33
CA ALA A 705 -36.71 -6.70 -22.33
C ALA A 705 -35.32 -6.85 -21.70
N PHE A 706 -35.03 -6.10 -20.63
CA PHE A 706 -33.75 -6.19 -19.92
C PHE A 706 -33.64 -7.51 -19.14
N ARG A 707 -34.72 -7.94 -18.48
CA ARG A 707 -34.79 -9.25 -17.82
C ARG A 707 -34.63 -10.42 -18.78
N LEU A 708 -35.21 -10.32 -19.97
CA LEU A 708 -35.06 -11.32 -21.02
C LEU A 708 -33.61 -11.34 -21.55
N LEU A 709 -33.05 -10.16 -21.87
CA LEU A 709 -31.66 -10.03 -22.32
C LEU A 709 -30.71 -10.65 -21.31
N ASP A 710 -30.89 -10.31 -20.03
CA ASP A 710 -30.09 -10.83 -18.94
C ASP A 710 -30.27 -12.34 -18.74
N THR A 711 -31.48 -12.89 -18.92
CA THR A 711 -31.69 -14.35 -18.87
C THR A 711 -30.84 -15.10 -19.90
N PHE A 712 -30.71 -14.56 -21.11
CA PHE A 712 -29.93 -15.18 -22.19
C PHE A 712 -28.44 -14.83 -22.19
N PHE A 713 -28.08 -13.66 -21.64
CA PHE A 713 -26.72 -13.10 -21.69
C PHE A 713 -26.19 -12.69 -20.31
N TYR A 714 -26.62 -13.36 -19.23
CA TYR A 714 -26.27 -12.98 -17.85
C TYR A 714 -24.76 -12.87 -17.66
N PHE A 715 -23.95 -13.71 -18.31
CA PHE A 715 -22.49 -13.66 -18.25
C PHE A 715 -21.87 -12.35 -18.81
N LEU A 716 -22.58 -11.62 -19.67
CA LEU A 716 -22.19 -10.29 -20.18
C LEU A 716 -22.88 -9.15 -19.42
N THR A 717 -24.16 -9.30 -19.10
CA THR A 717 -24.96 -8.25 -18.48
C THR A 717 -24.68 -8.12 -16.99
N ARG A 718 -24.56 -9.23 -16.26
CA ARG A 718 -24.34 -9.22 -14.80
C ARG A 718 -23.07 -8.49 -14.37
N PRO A 719 -21.92 -8.65 -15.04
CA PRO A 719 -20.75 -7.86 -14.69
C PRO A 719 -20.98 -6.38 -14.88
N VAL A 720 -21.51 -5.96 -16.03
CA VAL A 720 -21.81 -4.55 -16.26
C VAL A 720 -22.79 -4.02 -15.21
N ILE A 721 -23.84 -4.78 -14.87
CA ILE A 721 -24.82 -4.41 -13.85
C ILE A 721 -24.15 -4.25 -12.49
N TYR A 722 -23.35 -5.20 -12.03
CA TYR A 722 -22.69 -5.10 -10.74
C TYR A 722 -21.83 -3.84 -10.65
N ARG A 723 -21.02 -3.56 -11.69
CA ARG A 723 -20.14 -2.37 -11.76
C ARG A 723 -20.86 -1.03 -11.67
N TRP A 724 -22.07 -0.98 -12.20
CA TRP A 724 -22.87 0.24 -12.28
C TRP A 724 -23.91 0.33 -11.17
N ALA A 725 -24.24 -0.78 -10.51
CA ALA A 725 -25.12 -0.84 -9.34
C ALA A 725 -24.35 -0.75 -8.00
N THR A 726 -23.05 -1.00 -7.98
CA THR A 726 -22.24 -0.87 -6.76
C THR A 726 -21.99 0.61 -6.48
N THR A 727 -22.44 1.08 -5.32
CA THR A 727 -22.28 2.45 -4.81
C THR A 727 -21.40 2.52 -3.56
N GLN A 728 -21.20 1.42 -2.85
CA GLN A 728 -20.36 1.32 -1.65
C GLN A 728 -19.46 0.09 -1.73
N GLU A 729 -18.28 0.16 -1.12
CA GLU A 729 -17.32 -0.95 -1.02
C GLU A 729 -17.21 -1.50 0.41
N ASN A 730 -17.58 -0.70 1.41
CA ASN A 730 -17.48 -1.05 2.83
C ASN A 730 -18.83 -1.55 3.38
N ASP A 731 -18.79 -2.45 4.36
CA ASP A 731 -20.00 -2.86 5.09
C ASP A 731 -20.56 -1.75 6.00
N LEU A 732 -21.74 -1.98 6.58
CA LEU A 732 -22.40 -0.96 7.40
C LEU A 732 -21.59 -0.57 8.65
N VAL A 733 -20.88 -1.52 9.27
CA VAL A 733 -20.08 -1.25 10.47
C VAL A 733 -18.91 -0.34 10.12
N HIS A 734 -18.19 -0.66 9.05
CA HIS A 734 -17.11 0.19 8.53
C HIS A 734 -17.62 1.55 8.06
N GLN A 735 -18.82 1.62 7.46
CA GLN A 735 -19.44 2.91 7.12
C GLN A 735 -19.77 3.74 8.39
N LEU A 736 -20.26 3.11 9.46
CA LEU A 736 -20.49 3.76 10.76
C LEU A 736 -19.19 4.27 11.37
N ASP A 737 -18.12 3.47 11.32
CA ASP A 737 -16.79 3.84 11.83
C ASP A 737 -16.16 4.98 11.03
N ALA A 738 -16.43 5.03 9.72
CA ALA A 738 -16.09 6.14 8.84
C ALA A 738 -16.97 7.40 9.06
N GLY A 739 -17.96 7.33 9.94
CA GLY A 739 -18.77 8.48 10.38
C GLY A 739 -20.15 8.59 9.76
N ILE A 740 -20.58 7.68 8.88
CA ILE A 740 -21.93 7.69 8.29
C ILE A 740 -22.98 7.54 9.39
N ARG A 741 -24.07 8.32 9.31
CA ARG A 741 -25.22 8.20 10.22
C ARG A 741 -26.56 8.15 9.52
N TYR A 742 -26.60 8.28 8.20
CA TYR A 742 -27.81 8.07 7.40
C TYR A 742 -27.59 6.94 6.38
N PHE A 743 -28.52 6.01 6.30
CA PHE A 743 -28.45 4.87 5.38
C PHE A 743 -29.70 4.80 4.49
N ASP A 744 -29.51 4.90 3.17
CA ASP A 744 -30.54 4.57 2.18
C ASP A 744 -30.64 3.05 2.01
N LEU A 745 -31.73 2.47 2.52
CA LEU A 745 -31.95 1.02 2.58
C LEU A 745 -33.11 0.62 1.67
N ARG A 746 -32.78 0.12 0.48
CA ARG A 746 -33.77 -0.35 -0.51
C ARG A 746 -34.08 -1.82 -0.33
N ILE A 747 -35.34 -2.16 -0.03
CA ILE A 747 -35.71 -3.50 0.45
C ILE A 747 -36.61 -4.22 -0.56
N ALA A 748 -36.39 -5.52 -0.77
CA ALA A 748 -37.25 -6.34 -1.62
C ALA A 748 -37.29 -7.82 -1.20
N ARG A 749 -38.36 -8.50 -1.61
CA ARG A 749 -38.46 -9.96 -1.53
C ARG A 749 -37.90 -10.58 -2.82
N ARG A 750 -36.97 -11.52 -2.67
CA ARG A 750 -36.41 -12.28 -3.81
C ARG A 750 -37.50 -13.13 -4.49
N PRO A 751 -37.51 -13.25 -5.83
CA PRO A 751 -38.44 -14.13 -6.52
C PRO A 751 -38.12 -15.60 -6.23
N HIS A 752 -39.16 -16.42 -6.01
CA HIS A 752 -39.04 -17.88 -5.80
C HIS A 752 -38.20 -18.31 -4.59
N ASP A 753 -37.95 -17.41 -3.64
CA ASP A 753 -37.37 -17.77 -2.35
C ASP A 753 -38.45 -18.48 -1.51
N PRO A 754 -38.25 -19.76 -1.11
CA PRO A 754 -39.20 -20.48 -0.28
C PRO A 754 -39.25 -19.95 1.17
N SER A 755 -38.29 -19.11 1.57
CA SER A 755 -38.30 -18.43 2.86
C SER A 755 -39.07 -17.10 2.80
N ASP A 756 -39.53 -16.62 3.96
CA ASP A 756 -40.08 -15.27 4.12
C ASP A 756 -38.99 -14.20 4.34
N ASN A 757 -37.76 -14.49 3.92
CA ASN A 757 -36.66 -13.57 4.03
C ASN A 757 -36.79 -12.40 3.04
N ILE A 758 -36.35 -11.24 3.51
CA ILE A 758 -36.23 -10.01 2.72
C ILE A 758 -34.77 -9.62 2.63
N TYR A 759 -34.42 -9.00 1.49
CA TYR A 759 -33.06 -8.64 1.12
C TYR A 759 -33.03 -7.16 0.74
N PHE A 760 -31.83 -6.58 0.68
CA PHE A 760 -31.66 -5.30 0.04
C PHE A 760 -31.52 -5.47 -1.48
N LYS A 761 -31.71 -4.38 -2.24
CA LYS A 761 -31.62 -4.41 -3.71
C LYS A 761 -31.05 -3.13 -4.31
N HIS A 762 -30.33 -3.29 -5.41
CA HIS A 762 -30.06 -2.24 -6.39
C HIS A 762 -29.81 -2.93 -7.75
N VAL A 763 -30.82 -2.94 -8.62
CA VAL A 763 -30.91 -3.72 -9.88
C VAL A 763 -30.91 -5.26 -9.68
N ILE A 764 -30.07 -5.77 -8.78
CA ILE A 764 -29.97 -7.15 -8.29
C ILE A 764 -30.07 -7.15 -6.75
N TYR A 765 -30.13 -8.32 -6.10
CA TYR A 765 -30.36 -8.47 -4.66
C TYR A 765 -29.04 -8.66 -3.88
N THR A 766 -29.02 -8.33 -2.58
CA THR A 766 -27.87 -8.56 -1.69
C THR A 766 -27.75 -9.98 -1.18
N SER A 767 -26.53 -10.45 -0.92
CA SER A 767 -26.26 -11.79 -0.37
C SER A 767 -26.79 -11.98 1.05
N PHE A 768 -26.78 -10.91 1.85
CA PHE A 768 -27.26 -10.91 3.23
C PHE A 768 -28.72 -10.50 3.33
N THR A 769 -29.41 -11.02 4.34
CA THR A 769 -30.78 -10.61 4.66
C THR A 769 -30.80 -9.26 5.40
N VAL A 770 -31.93 -8.56 5.33
CA VAL A 770 -32.10 -7.27 6.03
C VAL A 770 -31.91 -7.43 7.54
N LEU A 771 -32.48 -8.48 8.13
CA LEU A 771 -32.51 -8.64 9.58
C LEU A 771 -31.13 -8.97 10.17
N GLU A 772 -30.32 -9.79 9.48
CA GLU A 772 -28.94 -10.09 9.88
C GLU A 772 -28.12 -8.80 9.94
N THR A 773 -28.18 -8.02 8.87
CA THR A 773 -27.43 -6.77 8.76
C THR A 773 -27.83 -5.75 9.84
N LEU A 774 -29.13 -5.58 10.11
CA LEU A 774 -29.60 -4.61 11.11
C LEU A 774 -29.25 -5.01 12.55
N LYS A 775 -29.01 -6.30 12.83
CA LYS A 775 -28.48 -6.75 14.14
C LYS A 775 -27.04 -6.32 14.36
N GLU A 776 -26.24 -6.22 13.30
CA GLU A 776 -24.87 -5.69 13.39
C GLU A 776 -24.90 -4.21 13.77
N VAL A 777 -25.77 -3.42 13.13
CA VAL A 777 -26.00 -2.01 13.49
C VAL A 777 -26.44 -1.88 14.95
N ALA A 778 -27.38 -2.72 15.40
CA ALA A 778 -27.81 -2.71 16.81
C ALA A 778 -26.67 -3.05 17.79
N THR A 779 -25.75 -3.94 17.39
CA THR A 779 -24.55 -4.30 18.17
C THR A 779 -23.59 -3.12 18.24
N TRP A 780 -23.34 -2.45 17.11
CA TRP A 780 -22.51 -1.24 17.06
C TRP A 780 -23.08 -0.12 17.94
N LEU A 781 -24.39 0.15 17.88
CA LEU A 781 -25.05 1.15 18.72
C LEU A 781 -24.93 0.86 20.22
N LYS A 782 -24.78 -0.41 20.61
CA LYS A 782 -24.51 -0.78 22.00
C LYS A 782 -23.10 -0.38 22.46
N ALA A 783 -22.12 -0.47 21.56
CA ALA A 783 -20.74 -0.01 21.81
C ALA A 783 -20.63 1.53 21.77
N HIS A 784 -21.49 2.19 21.00
CA HIS A 784 -21.48 3.65 20.77
C HIS A 784 -22.77 4.32 21.29
N PRO A 785 -22.98 4.41 22.62
CA PRO A 785 -24.27 4.80 23.22
C PRO A 785 -24.72 6.25 22.95
N LYS A 786 -23.80 7.12 22.53
CA LYS A 786 -24.07 8.54 22.21
C LYS A 786 -24.18 8.82 20.71
N GLU A 787 -24.19 7.79 19.88
CA GLU A 787 -24.34 7.95 18.44
C GLU A 787 -25.78 7.64 18.02
N VAL A 788 -26.29 8.42 17.06
CA VAL A 788 -27.67 8.33 16.57
C VAL A 788 -27.64 8.05 15.06
N VAL A 789 -28.35 7.01 14.63
CA VAL A 789 -28.45 6.61 13.22
C VAL A 789 -29.85 6.85 12.67
N ILE A 790 -29.91 7.19 11.39
CA ILE A 790 -31.12 7.37 10.60
C ILE A 790 -31.15 6.25 9.56
N LEU A 791 -32.09 5.32 9.73
CA LEU A 791 -32.27 4.19 8.83
C LEU A 791 -33.49 4.47 7.95
N ALA A 792 -33.27 4.62 6.64
CA ALA A 792 -34.33 4.93 5.69
C ALA A 792 -34.71 3.71 4.86
N CYS A 793 -35.66 2.91 5.37
CA CYS A 793 -36.23 1.76 4.68
C CYS A 793 -37.20 2.23 3.59
N ARG A 794 -36.84 2.01 2.31
CA ARG A 794 -37.60 2.53 1.18
C ARG A 794 -37.61 1.63 -0.06
N HIS A 795 -38.35 2.04 -1.08
CA HIS A 795 -38.45 1.35 -2.37
C HIS A 795 -38.83 -0.13 -2.23
N PHE A 796 -39.74 -0.45 -1.31
CA PHE A 796 -40.21 -1.81 -1.08
C PHE A 796 -40.72 -2.47 -2.37
N GLU A 797 -40.34 -3.74 -2.59
CA GLU A 797 -40.81 -4.49 -3.75
C GLU A 797 -41.09 -5.95 -3.39
N GLY A 798 -42.31 -6.40 -3.70
CA GLY A 798 -42.72 -7.79 -3.46
C GLY A 798 -43.05 -8.14 -2.01
N LEU A 799 -43.30 -7.13 -1.16
CA LEU A 799 -43.79 -7.33 0.20
C LEU A 799 -45.33 -7.26 0.21
N SER A 800 -45.97 -8.17 0.95
CA SER A 800 -47.40 -8.09 1.27
C SER A 800 -47.61 -7.29 2.56
N ASP A 801 -48.84 -6.83 2.82
CA ASP A 801 -49.19 -6.13 4.05
C ASP A 801 -48.81 -6.94 5.32
N GLU A 802 -49.04 -8.26 5.31
CA GLU A 802 -48.65 -9.16 6.40
C GLU A 802 -47.13 -9.23 6.60
N LEU A 803 -46.37 -9.22 5.50
CA LEU A 803 -44.91 -9.23 5.57
C LEU A 803 -44.35 -7.88 6.05
N HIS A 804 -45.01 -6.76 5.68
CA HIS A 804 -44.69 -5.44 6.23
C HIS A 804 -44.85 -5.43 7.75
N GLU A 805 -46.00 -5.87 8.28
CA GLU A 805 -46.27 -5.94 9.72
C GLU A 805 -45.27 -6.86 10.46
N THR A 806 -44.95 -8.03 9.86
CA THR A 806 -43.94 -8.97 10.40
C THR A 806 -42.54 -8.36 10.43
N PHE A 807 -42.15 -7.64 9.38
CA PHE A 807 -40.86 -6.96 9.32
C PHE A 807 -40.79 -5.82 10.34
N ILE A 808 -41.85 -5.02 10.47
CA ILE A 808 -41.92 -3.94 11.47
C ILE A 808 -41.80 -4.51 12.89
N HIS A 809 -42.48 -5.62 13.19
CA HIS A 809 -42.33 -6.30 14.47
C HIS A 809 -40.88 -6.73 14.72
N SER A 810 -40.20 -7.26 13.69
CA SER A 810 -38.79 -7.64 13.77
C SER A 810 -37.87 -6.44 14.04
N LEU A 811 -38.12 -5.29 13.41
CA LEU A 811 -37.37 -4.05 13.65
C LEU A 811 -37.54 -3.56 15.10
N LYS A 812 -38.77 -3.63 15.64
CA LYS A 812 -39.04 -3.31 17.04
C LYS A 812 -38.30 -4.23 18.00
N MET A 813 -38.19 -5.52 17.67
CA MET A 813 -37.44 -6.48 18.48
C MET A 813 -35.91 -6.24 18.42
N VAL A 814 -35.37 -5.84 17.27
CA VAL A 814 -33.93 -5.60 17.10
C VAL A 814 -33.48 -4.33 17.82
N PHE A 815 -34.20 -3.22 17.65
CA PHE A 815 -33.77 -1.93 18.20
C PHE A 815 -34.42 -1.59 19.55
N GLY A 816 -35.58 -2.17 19.86
CA GLY A 816 -36.24 -2.03 21.15
C GLY A 816 -36.44 -0.56 21.55
N SER A 817 -36.04 -0.25 22.79
CA SER A 817 -36.12 1.10 23.35
C SER A 817 -35.22 2.15 22.67
N LYS A 818 -34.32 1.73 21.76
CA LYS A 818 -33.48 2.67 20.99
C LYS A 818 -34.25 3.40 19.89
N LEU A 819 -35.44 2.94 19.52
CA LEU A 819 -36.27 3.59 18.49
C LEU A 819 -36.86 4.90 19.02
N CYS A 820 -36.60 6.00 18.31
CA CYS A 820 -37.18 7.30 18.61
C CYS A 820 -38.60 7.40 18.01
N PRO A 821 -39.64 7.69 18.80
CA PRO A 821 -40.99 7.88 18.28
C PRO A 821 -41.12 9.17 17.46
N ARG A 822 -41.97 9.16 16.44
CA ARG A 822 -42.17 10.31 15.51
C ARG A 822 -42.80 11.54 16.16
N ASN A 823 -43.46 11.36 17.30
CA ASN A 823 -44.10 12.43 18.05
C ASN A 823 -43.13 13.17 18.99
N GLU A 824 -41.86 12.75 19.03
CA GLU A 824 -40.82 13.42 19.82
C GLU A 824 -40.59 14.83 19.27
N ARG A 825 -40.75 15.84 20.14
CA ARG A 825 -40.77 17.25 19.73
C ARG A 825 -39.38 17.89 19.72
N LEU A 826 -38.47 17.37 20.54
CA LEU A 826 -37.11 17.87 20.67
C LEU A 826 -36.15 16.82 20.14
N LEU A 827 -35.74 16.96 18.88
CA LEU A 827 -34.76 16.08 18.23
C LEU A 827 -33.36 16.65 18.34
N THR A 828 -32.87 16.86 19.57
CA THR A 828 -31.49 17.30 19.82
C THR A 828 -30.66 16.08 20.23
N LEU A 829 -29.34 16.13 20.05
CA LEU A 829 -28.48 15.03 20.53
C LEU A 829 -28.66 14.81 22.03
N ARG A 830 -28.71 15.90 22.81
CA ARG A 830 -28.89 15.85 24.26
C ARG A 830 -30.20 15.16 24.68
N SER A 831 -31.32 15.53 24.05
CA SER A 831 -32.63 14.94 24.37
C SER A 831 -32.72 13.47 23.96
N LEU A 832 -32.16 13.11 22.80
CA LEU A 832 -32.13 11.71 22.35
C LEU A 832 -31.32 10.83 23.31
N TRP A 833 -30.15 11.29 23.74
CA TRP A 833 -29.33 10.55 24.72
C TRP A 833 -30.02 10.41 26.07
N ALA A 834 -30.66 11.48 26.56
CA ALA A 834 -31.38 11.46 27.84
C ALA A 834 -32.54 10.46 27.85
N SER A 835 -33.21 10.30 26.70
CA SER A 835 -34.30 9.33 26.52
C SER A 835 -33.82 7.93 26.13
N GLY A 836 -32.52 7.73 25.87
CA GLY A 836 -31.94 6.46 25.42
C GLY A 836 -32.23 6.11 23.96
N TYR A 837 -32.68 7.08 23.16
CA TYR A 837 -32.96 6.91 21.73
C TYR A 837 -31.68 7.01 20.91
N GLN A 838 -31.52 6.10 19.95
CA GLN A 838 -30.38 6.04 19.02
C GLN A 838 -30.78 5.80 17.57
N VAL A 839 -32.03 5.46 17.27
CA VAL A 839 -32.46 5.08 15.92
C VAL A 839 -33.69 5.87 15.51
N LEU A 840 -33.57 6.65 14.43
CA LEU A 840 -34.69 7.22 13.71
C LEU A 840 -34.95 6.34 12.48
N LEU A 841 -36.07 5.63 12.49
CA LEU A 841 -36.42 4.64 11.47
C LEU A 841 -37.49 5.20 10.53
N SER A 842 -37.07 5.68 9.34
CA SER A 842 -37.98 6.11 8.27
C SER A 842 -38.45 4.89 7.48
N TYR A 843 -39.75 4.80 7.23
CA TYR A 843 -40.37 3.65 6.57
C TYR A 843 -41.34 4.11 5.48
N ASP A 844 -41.01 3.83 4.22
CA ASP A 844 -41.72 4.31 3.03
C ASP A 844 -42.88 3.41 2.59
N ASP A 845 -43.86 3.23 3.49
CA ASP A 845 -45.12 2.51 3.23
C ASP A 845 -46.24 2.98 4.18
N GLN A 846 -47.50 2.81 3.78
CA GLN A 846 -48.68 3.19 4.59
C GLN A 846 -48.75 2.45 5.93
N ALA A 847 -48.15 1.25 6.06
CA ALA A 847 -48.06 0.55 7.33
C ALA A 847 -47.44 1.41 8.45
N ALA A 848 -46.54 2.34 8.11
CA ALA A 848 -45.91 3.25 9.07
C ALA A 848 -46.92 4.14 9.83
N GLU A 849 -48.09 4.42 9.27
CA GLU A 849 -49.10 5.28 9.92
C GLU A 849 -49.59 4.69 11.24
N LYS A 850 -49.65 3.36 11.34
CA LYS A 850 -50.13 2.59 12.50
C LYS A 850 -49.09 2.48 13.62
N HIS A 851 -47.83 2.79 13.35
CA HIS A 851 -46.73 2.59 14.30
C HIS A 851 -46.08 3.92 14.68
N PRO A 852 -46.28 4.42 15.92
CA PRO A 852 -45.73 5.71 16.36
C PRO A 852 -44.20 5.75 16.39
N GLU A 853 -43.53 4.59 16.41
CA GLU A 853 -42.07 4.46 16.39
C GLU A 853 -41.46 4.64 14.99
N LEU A 854 -42.28 4.68 13.93
CA LEU A 854 -41.83 4.81 12.55
C LEU A 854 -42.01 6.24 12.04
N TRP A 855 -40.96 6.76 11.41
CA TRP A 855 -40.91 8.08 10.81
C TRP A 855 -41.42 8.05 9.37
N PRO A 856 -42.03 9.16 8.88
CA PRO A 856 -42.41 9.28 7.49
C PRO A 856 -41.20 9.19 6.54
N PRO A 857 -41.43 9.00 5.24
CA PRO A 857 -40.36 8.98 4.23
C PRO A 857 -39.54 10.28 4.26
N ILE A 858 -38.21 10.16 4.30
CA ILE A 858 -37.30 11.31 4.23
C ILE A 858 -37.08 11.70 2.76
N PRO A 859 -37.42 12.94 2.33
CA PRO A 859 -37.19 13.41 0.97
C PRO A 859 -35.72 13.31 0.55
N TYR A 860 -35.50 12.90 -0.70
CA TYR A 860 -34.17 12.76 -1.29
C TYR A 860 -34.07 13.59 -2.57
N LEU A 861 -33.25 14.64 -2.54
CA LEU A 861 -32.96 15.50 -3.69
C LEU A 861 -31.93 14.81 -4.58
N TRP A 862 -32.41 14.19 -5.66
CA TRP A 862 -31.59 13.42 -6.60
C TRP A 862 -31.62 14.07 -7.99
N ALA A 863 -30.44 14.48 -8.47
CA ALA A 863 -30.32 15.18 -9.74
C ALA A 863 -30.51 14.26 -10.97
N ASN A 864 -30.23 12.97 -10.79
CA ASN A 864 -30.14 11.98 -11.87
C ASN A 864 -29.27 12.48 -13.05
N GLN A 865 -28.04 12.89 -12.74
CA GLN A 865 -27.09 13.45 -13.70
C GLN A 865 -25.76 12.69 -13.67
N ARG A 866 -25.10 12.65 -14.84
CA ARG A 866 -23.79 11.99 -15.02
C ARG A 866 -22.58 12.88 -14.72
N SER A 867 -22.76 14.19 -14.67
CA SER A 867 -21.67 15.15 -14.43
C SER A 867 -21.91 15.94 -13.15
N ALA A 868 -20.83 16.20 -12.41
CA ALA A 868 -20.90 17.01 -11.20
C ALA A 868 -21.43 18.41 -11.50
N GLU A 869 -21.02 19.06 -12.59
CA GLU A 869 -21.54 20.37 -12.97
C GLU A 869 -23.08 20.43 -13.01
N HIS A 870 -23.72 19.49 -13.71
CA HIS A 870 -25.18 19.48 -13.85
C HIS A 870 -25.88 19.08 -12.54
N LEU A 871 -25.28 18.17 -11.77
CA LEU A 871 -25.75 17.81 -10.44
C LEU A 871 -25.75 19.03 -9.50
N LEU A 872 -24.64 19.78 -9.47
CA LEU A 872 -24.49 20.96 -8.64
C LEU A 872 -25.43 22.09 -9.07
N GLN A 873 -25.64 22.29 -10.38
CA GLN A 873 -26.66 23.21 -10.89
C GLN A 873 -28.07 22.84 -10.43
N TYR A 874 -28.40 21.54 -10.36
CA TYR A 874 -29.67 21.07 -9.82
C TYR A 874 -29.77 21.38 -8.32
N LEU A 875 -28.77 21.03 -7.51
CA LEU A 875 -28.78 21.27 -6.06
C LEU A 875 -28.87 22.76 -5.71
N GLU A 876 -28.15 23.63 -6.45
CA GLU A 876 -28.26 25.08 -6.28
C GLU A 876 -29.66 25.60 -6.63
N ARG A 877 -30.32 25.00 -7.63
CA ARG A 877 -31.71 25.34 -7.97
C ARG A 877 -32.67 24.92 -6.86
N GLN A 878 -32.49 23.73 -6.28
CA GLN A 878 -33.29 23.26 -5.14
C GLN A 878 -33.09 24.18 -3.92
N LYS A 879 -31.85 24.56 -3.60
CA LYS A 879 -31.55 25.52 -2.52
C LYS A 879 -32.30 26.85 -2.68
N ARG A 880 -32.39 27.37 -3.91
CA ARG A 880 -33.13 28.62 -4.20
C ARG A 880 -34.64 28.49 -4.02
N MET A 881 -35.21 27.29 -4.18
CA MET A 881 -36.64 27.03 -3.96
C MET A 881 -37.00 26.82 -2.48
N GLY A 882 -35.99 26.67 -1.62
CA GLY A 882 -36.14 26.45 -0.19
C GLY A 882 -35.99 24.98 0.21
N ARG A 883 -35.43 24.74 1.41
CA ARG A 883 -35.27 23.40 1.97
C ARG A 883 -36.63 22.79 2.40
N PRO A 884 -36.81 21.46 2.28
CA PRO A 884 -37.95 20.77 2.87
C PRO A 884 -38.04 20.95 4.39
N GLU A 885 -39.25 20.85 4.93
CA GLU A 885 -39.47 20.78 6.38
C GLU A 885 -38.93 19.45 6.94
N GLY A 886 -38.26 19.51 8.09
CA GLY A 886 -37.67 18.33 8.73
C GLY A 886 -36.36 17.86 8.09
N PHE A 887 -36.15 16.53 8.10
CA PHE A 887 -34.98 15.88 7.50
C PHE A 887 -35.12 15.82 5.98
N PHE A 888 -34.01 16.02 5.27
CA PHE A 888 -33.94 15.78 3.84
C PHE A 888 -32.50 15.47 3.43
N VAL A 889 -32.35 14.75 2.32
CA VAL A 889 -31.05 14.36 1.79
C VAL A 889 -30.73 15.18 0.54
N SER A 890 -29.52 15.73 0.47
CA SER A 890 -28.92 16.25 -0.74
C SER A 890 -27.98 15.21 -1.32
N GLY A 891 -28.37 14.59 -2.44
CA GLY A 891 -27.59 13.53 -3.08
C GLY A 891 -26.46 14.08 -3.94
N LEU A 892 -25.22 13.71 -3.61
CA LEU A 892 -24.03 13.89 -4.45
C LEU A 892 -23.77 12.68 -5.36
N ASN A 893 -24.69 11.73 -5.41
CA ASN A 893 -24.62 10.53 -6.23
C ASN A 893 -24.88 10.84 -7.72
N LEU A 894 -23.92 10.45 -8.56
CA LEU A 894 -24.01 10.55 -10.02
C LEU A 894 -24.72 9.33 -10.60
N THR A 895 -25.29 9.45 -11.79
CA THR A 895 -25.96 8.34 -12.47
C THR A 895 -25.59 8.28 -13.94
N ALA A 896 -25.59 7.08 -14.50
CA ALA A 896 -25.36 6.85 -15.92
C ALA A 896 -26.57 6.17 -16.55
N ASP A 897 -26.98 6.67 -17.71
CA ASP A 897 -28.01 5.99 -18.50
C ASP A 897 -27.43 4.77 -19.24
N ARG A 898 -28.32 3.91 -19.73
CA ARG A 898 -27.94 2.64 -20.39
C ARG A 898 -27.09 2.86 -21.65
N LEU A 899 -27.28 3.97 -22.38
CA LEU A 899 -26.50 4.28 -23.58
C LEU A 899 -25.08 4.71 -23.20
N PHE A 900 -24.93 5.48 -22.13
CA PHE A 900 -23.61 5.83 -21.60
C PHE A 900 -22.86 4.59 -21.13
N ILE A 901 -23.53 3.71 -20.39
CA ILE A 901 -22.97 2.45 -19.88
C ILE A 901 -22.46 1.57 -21.03
N THR A 902 -23.23 1.42 -22.11
CA THR A 902 -22.84 0.59 -23.26
C THR A 902 -21.68 1.19 -24.05
N LEU A 903 -21.58 2.52 -24.13
CA LEU A 903 -20.48 3.22 -24.82
C LEU A 903 -19.18 3.27 -24.00
N HIS A 904 -19.22 3.01 -22.69
CA HIS A 904 -18.06 3.10 -21.79
C HIS A 904 -17.81 1.78 -21.03
N PRO A 905 -17.51 0.67 -21.73
CA PRO A 905 -17.33 -0.65 -21.11
C PRO A 905 -16.12 -0.75 -20.17
N GLY A 906 -15.21 0.25 -20.18
CA GLY A 906 -14.09 0.38 -19.26
C GLY A 906 -14.37 1.23 -18.00
N GLN A 907 -15.55 1.85 -17.87
CA GLN A 907 -15.91 2.71 -16.74
C GLN A 907 -16.90 2.05 -15.77
N SER A 908 -16.93 2.48 -14.52
CA SER A 908 -17.89 2.05 -13.51
C SER A 908 -18.47 3.27 -12.81
N LEU A 909 -19.47 3.05 -11.95
CA LEU A 909 -19.97 4.14 -11.11
C LEU A 909 -18.86 4.71 -10.21
N ARG A 910 -17.94 3.85 -9.75
CA ARG A 910 -16.74 4.25 -8.99
C ARG A 910 -15.86 5.21 -9.80
N THR A 911 -15.45 4.84 -11.01
CA THR A 911 -14.56 5.70 -11.79
C THR A 911 -15.24 7.00 -12.19
N LEU A 912 -16.54 6.97 -12.51
CA LEU A 912 -17.33 8.18 -12.77
C LEU A 912 -17.36 9.11 -11.55
N THR A 913 -17.61 8.56 -10.37
CA THR A 913 -17.64 9.32 -9.11
C THR A 913 -16.27 9.92 -8.79
N MET A 914 -15.19 9.13 -8.87
CA MET A 914 -13.84 9.59 -8.56
C MET A 914 -13.34 10.66 -9.53
N GLN A 915 -13.67 10.57 -10.82
CA GLN A 915 -13.36 11.60 -11.81
C GLN A 915 -14.02 12.95 -11.51
N ASN A 916 -15.15 12.95 -10.79
CA ASN A 916 -15.91 14.15 -10.44
C ASN A 916 -15.74 14.54 -8.96
N ALA A 917 -15.03 13.74 -8.15
CA ALA A 917 -14.99 13.86 -6.71
C ALA A 917 -14.48 15.22 -6.24
N GLN A 918 -13.40 15.73 -6.85
CA GLN A 918 -12.83 17.02 -6.48
C GLN A 918 -13.87 18.14 -6.58
N GLN A 919 -14.58 18.24 -7.72
CA GLN A 919 -15.60 19.27 -7.94
C GLN A 919 -16.75 19.18 -6.93
N LEU A 920 -17.16 17.95 -6.57
CA LEU A 920 -18.20 17.72 -5.58
C LEU A 920 -17.73 18.11 -4.16
N MET A 921 -16.49 17.78 -3.79
CA MET A 921 -15.92 18.12 -2.49
C MET A 921 -15.69 19.63 -2.33
N ASP A 922 -15.25 20.32 -3.39
CA ASP A 922 -15.10 21.77 -3.40
C ASP A 922 -16.44 22.47 -3.15
N TRP A 923 -17.49 22.06 -3.86
CA TRP A 923 -18.84 22.58 -3.60
C TRP A 923 -19.30 22.29 -2.17
N LEU A 924 -19.08 21.07 -1.67
CA LEU A 924 -19.48 20.66 -0.34
C LEU A 924 -18.81 21.52 0.76
N GLN A 925 -17.54 21.87 0.58
CA GLN A 925 -16.79 22.71 1.52
C GLN A 925 -17.41 24.10 1.70
N ASP A 926 -18.08 24.64 0.69
CA ASP A 926 -18.71 25.97 0.75
C ASP A 926 -20.09 25.97 1.44
N GLN A 927 -20.66 24.79 1.71
CA GLN A 927 -22.02 24.68 2.21
C GLN A 927 -22.15 25.03 3.70
N ARG A 928 -23.37 25.31 4.15
CA ARG A 928 -23.69 25.55 5.56
C ARG A 928 -24.94 24.77 5.96
N PRO A 929 -24.92 24.08 7.13
CA PRO A 929 -26.12 23.55 7.75
C PRO A 929 -26.78 24.63 8.61
N GLY A 930 -28.02 24.39 9.04
CA GLY A 930 -28.78 25.32 9.88
C GLY A 930 -30.26 25.43 9.51
N PRO A 931 -31.01 26.36 10.15
CA PRO A 931 -32.43 26.55 9.91
C PRO A 931 -32.75 27.37 8.65
N ASP A 932 -31.77 28.04 8.04
CA ASP A 932 -32.02 28.91 6.89
C ASP A 932 -32.57 28.13 5.70
N SER A 933 -33.37 28.80 4.86
CA SER A 933 -34.04 28.21 3.69
C SER A 933 -33.07 27.57 2.68
N THR A 934 -31.80 27.99 2.65
CA THR A 934 -30.76 27.48 1.76
C THR A 934 -29.79 26.49 2.42
N SER A 935 -29.98 26.18 3.70
CA SER A 935 -29.09 25.31 4.47
C SER A 935 -29.23 23.85 4.09
N LEU A 936 -28.16 23.08 4.27
CA LEU A 936 -28.17 21.62 4.11
C LEU A 936 -28.50 20.88 5.42
N ASN A 937 -28.87 19.61 5.29
CA ASN A 937 -29.00 18.67 6.41
C ASN A 937 -28.20 17.38 6.13
N ILE A 938 -28.84 16.32 5.63
CA ILE A 938 -28.13 15.09 5.28
C ILE A 938 -27.50 15.25 3.90
N VAL A 939 -26.25 14.84 3.75
CA VAL A 939 -25.57 14.78 2.46
C VAL A 939 -25.35 13.30 2.14
N GLY A 940 -25.95 12.82 1.04
CA GLY A 940 -25.82 11.43 0.59
C GLY A 940 -24.73 11.30 -0.45
N GLY A 941 -23.84 10.31 -0.31
CA GLY A 941 -22.75 10.07 -1.26
C GLY A 941 -22.56 8.59 -1.61
N ASP A 942 -21.88 8.37 -2.73
CA ASP A 942 -21.35 7.07 -3.15
C ASP A 942 -19.87 6.97 -2.75
N PHE A 943 -19.40 5.76 -2.46
CA PHE A 943 -18.01 5.42 -2.14
C PHE A 943 -17.43 6.23 -0.98
N VAL A 944 -18.20 6.33 0.10
CA VAL A 944 -17.95 7.25 1.22
C VAL A 944 -16.64 6.99 1.99
N GLY A 945 -15.99 5.83 1.77
CA GLY A 945 -14.68 5.48 2.33
C GLY A 945 -13.47 5.90 1.49
N LEU A 946 -13.63 6.26 0.21
CA LEU A 946 -12.51 6.51 -0.72
C LEU A 946 -12.13 8.00 -0.85
N VAL A 947 -12.93 8.89 -0.28
CA VAL A 947 -12.76 10.35 -0.37
C VAL A 947 -12.95 10.96 1.02
N HIS A 948 -12.42 12.17 1.26
CA HIS A 948 -12.60 12.91 2.52
C HIS A 948 -14.06 13.38 2.78
N PHE A 949 -15.07 12.70 2.22
CA PHE A 949 -16.48 13.04 2.30
C PHE A 949 -17.00 13.16 3.73
N CYS A 950 -16.89 12.11 4.54
CA CYS A 950 -17.40 12.12 5.92
C CYS A 950 -16.75 13.22 6.79
N PRO A 951 -15.40 13.33 6.84
CA PRO A 951 -14.75 14.45 7.55
C PRO A 951 -15.25 15.83 7.11
N LEU A 952 -15.45 16.05 5.80
CA LEU A 952 -15.92 17.33 5.27
C LEU A 952 -17.34 17.65 5.71
N VAL A 953 -18.28 16.71 5.57
CA VAL A 953 -19.68 16.91 6.02
C VAL A 953 -19.72 17.20 7.52
N ILE A 954 -18.99 16.42 8.33
CA ILE A 954 -18.96 16.59 9.78
C ILE A 954 -18.37 17.97 10.15
N ALA A 955 -17.32 18.41 9.46
CA ALA A 955 -16.68 19.70 9.69
C ALA A 955 -17.60 20.90 9.41
N LEU A 956 -18.61 20.76 8.54
CA LEU A 956 -19.58 21.82 8.27
C LEU A 956 -20.36 22.25 9.53
N ASN A 957 -20.55 21.35 10.50
CA ASN A 957 -21.22 21.67 11.76
C ASN A 957 -20.48 22.75 12.57
N LYS A 958 -19.16 22.90 12.39
CA LYS A 958 -18.38 23.99 13.02
C LYS A 958 -18.84 25.37 12.56
N LYS A 959 -19.47 25.49 11.38
CA LYS A 959 -19.97 26.76 10.84
C LYS A 959 -21.21 27.27 11.59
N LEU A 960 -21.89 26.43 12.36
CA LEU A 960 -23.05 26.82 13.18
C LEU A 960 -22.64 27.68 14.39
N VAL A 961 -21.41 27.52 14.88
CA VAL A 961 -20.87 28.28 16.02
C VAL A 961 -19.98 29.47 15.60
N GLN A 962 -19.68 29.62 14.31
CA GLN A 962 -18.86 30.72 13.80
C GLN A 962 -19.73 31.89 13.31
N PRO A 963 -19.43 33.15 13.70
CA PRO A 963 -20.15 34.32 13.20
C PRO A 963 -20.02 34.43 11.67
N ARG A 964 -21.10 34.87 11.00
CA ARG A 964 -21.08 35.13 9.55
C ARG A 964 -20.07 36.23 9.25
N THR A 965 -18.98 35.90 8.56
CA THR A 965 -18.22 36.89 7.81
C THR A 965 -19.05 37.28 6.60
N GLU A 966 -19.71 38.44 6.66
CA GLU A 966 -20.32 39.07 5.49
C GLU A 966 -19.19 39.38 4.49
N LYS A 967 -19.11 38.61 3.39
CA LYS A 967 -18.38 39.06 2.21
C LYS A 967 -19.27 40.08 1.51
N HIS A 968 -18.90 41.36 1.62
CA HIS A 968 -19.46 42.45 0.81
C HIS A 968 -19.10 42.30 -0.66
#